data_AF-A0A969LQM3-F1
#
_entry.id   AF-A0A969LQM3-F1
#
_cell.length_a   1.000
_cell.length_b   1.000
_cell.length_c   1.000
_cell.angle_alpha   90.00
_cell.angle_beta   90.00
_cell.angle_gamma   90.00
#
_symmetry.space_group_name_H-M   'P 1'
#
loop_
_entity.id
_entity.type
_entity.pdbx_description
1 polymer ?
#
loop_
_entity_poly.entity_id
_entity_poly.type
_entity_poly.pdbx_seq_one_letter_code
_entity_poly.pdbx_strand_id
1 'polypeptide(L)'
;MTVFGRILSRYVFWQAAGALILILVSLTTVVWIAVALRQLELMTSQGQDVTRFLIMTALAIPSLLAVIAPIALLIACLHVLNKLGGDSELIVMTAGGSPVWALLKPLCLLAVLVAIGVSAVNHVVGPWSQRLLREYTVLVRTDLIGQVIQPWRFTEPESKLTVHIRDRDAAGNLLGLLFHDARDAKQVATYLAEKAQIIKQGDAAYLRMEKGNILRRNANEKAPQIIAFTEYIVDFNQLEQRADQSQTVRPRERSTRDLVWPDPKDALFKAAPGRLTAELHERLAGPLYPIAFAFVVVAFLGGAQTTRQNRLQAVIGAFSLATLCRILGIAATNAASVRPANAYLLYAVPISAGVWALFATYRQAVPRPPSRAQRLVIAVIDRLKALFTRIAASRTRRLQRRTRGGGFFVRRTLRRYVAKRFLFTILGAFVVCACLIFMIDMVELLRMSRRATDLSGKTLLWIGLLRLPAFSEILLSFAVLVGSIGALLSLNRKSELTVMRSAGMSAWQFLRPGLTVTLLLGILAVTLFNPLAAAARSEAEQLTAEVFGREAGLLAASGEGSWLRQDGADGQSVINARASSNQGLSLAGVIAFQFDPQGRFVERMDAERAVLQDGYWELYRTTVSRPLREPEYFDTYSLSTHLNRERVGDALGSEIAVSFWQLPDLIQASEKAGLSASKYRMQHALLLSRPGLLIAMVVLAATVSLRSFRSGGIQTMVLMGMIGGIGFFLLAEISRQVGAAGLLSPALAVWVPIALALLVSLTVLLHQEDG
;
A
#
# COMPACT_ATOMS: atom_id res chain seq x y z
N MET A 1 -40.92 -23.32 15.19
CA MET A 1 -40.10 -22.08 15.28
C MET A 1 -41.03 -20.95 15.73
N THR A 2 -40.88 -20.51 16.98
CA THR A 2 -41.71 -19.46 17.59
C THR A 2 -41.59 -18.13 16.82
N VAL A 3 -42.67 -17.34 16.76
CA VAL A 3 -42.72 -16.01 16.12
C VAL A 3 -41.55 -15.12 16.58
N PHE A 4 -41.19 -15.23 17.86
CA PHE A 4 -40.04 -14.58 18.48
C PHE A 4 -38.70 -14.85 17.75
N GLY A 5 -38.44 -16.10 17.35
CA GLY A 5 -37.21 -16.47 16.65
C GLY A 5 -37.09 -15.85 15.25
N ARG A 6 -38.21 -15.61 14.55
CA ARG A 6 -38.22 -14.97 13.22
C ARG A 6 -37.93 -13.47 13.33
N ILE A 7 -38.56 -12.78 14.29
CA ILE A 7 -38.34 -11.34 14.52
C ILE A 7 -36.88 -11.08 14.88
N LEU A 8 -36.34 -11.89 15.78
CA LEU A 8 -34.95 -11.81 16.19
C LEU A 8 -33.97 -12.11 15.05
N SER A 9 -34.21 -13.15 14.26
CA SER A 9 -33.39 -13.46 13.08
C SER A 9 -33.36 -12.29 12.10
N ARG A 10 -34.51 -11.66 11.85
CA ARG A 10 -34.60 -10.47 10.98
C ARG A 10 -33.85 -9.28 11.58
N TYR A 11 -33.98 -9.06 12.89
CA TYR A 11 -33.26 -7.99 13.59
C TYR A 11 -31.73 -8.18 13.51
N VAL A 12 -31.21 -9.36 13.84
CA VAL A 12 -29.77 -9.68 13.74
C VAL A 12 -29.27 -9.55 12.31
N PHE A 13 -30.04 -10.03 11.33
CA PHE A 13 -29.68 -9.93 9.91
C PHE A 13 -29.50 -8.48 9.46
N TRP A 14 -30.51 -7.62 9.67
CA TRP A 14 -30.44 -6.22 9.22
C TRP A 14 -29.37 -5.43 9.95
N GLN A 15 -29.13 -5.75 11.21
CA GLN A 15 -28.07 -5.13 11.98
C GLN A 15 -26.68 -5.53 11.47
N ALA A 16 -26.48 -6.81 11.12
CA ALA A 16 -25.24 -7.31 10.54
C ALA A 16 -25.04 -6.81 9.10
N ALA A 17 -26.10 -6.76 8.30
CA ALA A 17 -26.06 -6.24 6.94
C ALA A 17 -25.71 -4.74 6.91
N GLY A 18 -26.33 -3.93 7.78
CA GLY A 18 -26.00 -2.51 7.88
C GLY A 18 -24.56 -2.26 8.36
N ALA A 19 -24.07 -3.06 9.31
CA ALA A 19 -22.67 -3.01 9.74
C ALA A 19 -21.71 -3.44 8.60
N LEU A 20 -22.05 -4.50 7.86
CA LEU A 20 -21.27 -5.01 6.73
C LEU A 20 -21.12 -3.95 5.64
N ILE A 21 -22.22 -3.35 5.18
CA ILE A 21 -22.19 -2.33 4.11
C ILE A 21 -21.30 -1.15 4.54
N LEU A 22 -21.47 -0.68 5.77
CA LEU A 22 -20.69 0.42 6.32
C LEU A 22 -19.19 0.09 6.37
N ILE A 23 -18.82 -1.08 6.90
CA ILE A 23 -17.40 -1.49 7.00
C ILE A 23 -16.82 -1.74 5.60
N LEU A 24 -17.58 -2.36 4.70
CA LEU A 24 -17.15 -2.66 3.35
C LEU A 24 -16.86 -1.39 2.56
N VAL A 25 -17.78 -0.41 2.58
CA VAL A 25 -17.58 0.89 1.93
C VAL A 25 -16.37 1.60 2.55
N SER A 26 -16.27 1.63 3.88
CA SER A 26 -15.14 2.24 4.59
C SER A 26 -13.79 1.71 4.14
N LEU A 27 -13.60 0.41 4.26
CA LEU A 27 -12.32 -0.22 3.98
C LEU A 27 -12.00 -0.15 2.48
N THR A 28 -13.02 -0.31 1.62
CA THR A 28 -12.82 -0.22 0.17
C THR A 28 -12.39 1.18 -0.24
N THR A 29 -13.05 2.23 0.26
CA THR A 29 -12.68 3.60 -0.10
C THR A 29 -11.30 3.97 0.43
N VAL A 30 -10.97 3.61 1.67
CA VAL A 30 -9.63 3.87 2.25
C VAL A 30 -8.54 3.21 1.43
N VAL A 31 -8.71 1.93 1.08
CA VAL A 31 -7.74 1.18 0.28
C VAL A 31 -7.68 1.70 -1.16
N TRP A 32 -8.83 1.97 -1.77
CA TRP A 32 -8.92 2.49 -3.13
C TRP A 32 -8.19 3.81 -3.26
N ILE A 33 -8.40 4.74 -2.34
CA ILE A 33 -7.71 6.02 -2.33
C ILE A 33 -6.20 5.82 -2.15
N ALA A 34 -5.77 4.98 -1.21
CA ALA A 34 -4.34 4.71 -1.01
C ALA A 34 -3.67 4.11 -2.26
N VAL A 35 -4.41 3.31 -3.04
CA VAL A 35 -3.94 2.75 -4.32
C VAL A 35 -3.96 3.80 -5.42
N ALA A 36 -5.05 4.57 -5.54
CA ALA A 36 -5.23 5.59 -6.57
C ALA A 36 -4.12 6.63 -6.50
N LEU A 37 -3.81 7.15 -5.32
CA LEU A 37 -2.82 8.21 -5.18
C LEU A 37 -1.41 7.83 -5.59
N ARG A 38 -1.00 6.59 -5.32
CA ARG A 38 0.30 6.06 -5.81
C ARG A 38 0.36 6.02 -7.34
N GLN A 39 -0.77 5.77 -8.00
CA GLN A 39 -0.84 5.78 -9.45
C GLN A 39 -0.97 7.20 -10.01
N LEU A 40 -1.55 8.13 -9.24
CA LEU A 40 -1.74 9.51 -9.65
C LEU A 40 -0.40 10.22 -9.87
N GLU A 41 0.58 10.02 -8.98
CA GLU A 41 1.93 10.60 -9.11
C GLU A 41 2.63 10.18 -10.42
N LEU A 42 2.39 8.95 -10.89
CA LEU A 42 2.92 8.47 -12.16
C LEU A 42 2.23 9.16 -13.35
N MET A 43 0.90 9.32 -13.30
CA MET A 43 0.12 9.81 -14.43
C MET A 43 0.03 11.34 -14.53
N THR A 44 0.10 12.08 -13.41
CA THR A 44 0.15 13.56 -13.44
C THR A 44 1.47 14.07 -13.99
N SER A 45 2.57 13.34 -13.76
CA SER A 45 3.86 13.65 -14.38
C SER A 45 3.86 13.51 -15.91
N GLN A 46 2.82 12.87 -16.46
CA GLN A 46 2.68 12.51 -17.87
C GLN A 46 1.64 13.36 -18.64
N GLY A 47 1.11 14.42 -18.01
CA GLY A 47 0.26 15.43 -18.69
C GLY A 47 -1.15 14.96 -19.09
N GLN A 48 -1.65 13.85 -18.52
CA GLN A 48 -2.90 13.22 -18.95
C GLN A 48 -4.18 13.79 -18.32
N ASP A 49 -5.32 13.50 -18.98
CA ASP A 49 -6.68 13.73 -18.50
C ASP A 49 -6.95 12.97 -17.18
N VAL A 50 -7.14 13.72 -16.08
CA VAL A 50 -7.48 13.22 -14.73
C VAL A 50 -8.67 12.24 -14.77
N THR A 51 -9.57 12.41 -15.73
CA THR A 51 -10.74 11.55 -15.92
C THR A 51 -10.35 10.11 -16.26
N ARG A 52 -9.37 9.91 -17.15
CA ARG A 52 -8.89 8.57 -17.56
C ARG A 52 -8.23 7.86 -16.38
N PHE A 53 -7.45 8.59 -15.57
CA PHE A 53 -6.88 8.08 -14.34
C PHE A 53 -7.95 7.63 -13.33
N LEU A 54 -9.01 8.44 -13.13
CA LEU A 54 -10.11 8.07 -12.23
C LEU A 54 -10.84 6.81 -12.71
N ILE A 55 -11.06 6.64 -14.01
CA ILE A 55 -11.63 5.42 -14.59
C ILE A 55 -10.72 4.21 -14.33
N MET A 56 -9.41 4.33 -14.60
CA MET A 56 -8.45 3.25 -14.38
C MET A 56 -8.38 2.81 -12.92
N THR A 57 -8.37 3.76 -11.98
CA THR A 57 -8.37 3.43 -10.55
C THR A 57 -9.72 2.89 -10.08
N ALA A 58 -10.84 3.36 -10.63
CA ALA A 58 -12.16 2.82 -10.34
C ALA A 58 -12.31 1.36 -10.80
N LEU A 59 -11.67 0.97 -11.90
CA LEU A 59 -11.59 -0.43 -12.36
C LEU A 59 -10.80 -1.33 -11.39
N ALA A 60 -10.06 -0.79 -10.43
CA ALA A 60 -9.48 -1.62 -9.37
C ALA A 60 -10.51 -1.99 -8.28
N ILE A 61 -11.57 -1.20 -8.09
CA ILE A 61 -12.53 -1.33 -6.98
C ILE A 61 -13.17 -2.72 -6.89
N PRO A 62 -13.68 -3.35 -7.98
CA PRO A 62 -14.30 -4.67 -7.88
C PRO A 62 -13.33 -5.70 -7.27
N SER A 63 -12.08 -5.72 -7.74
CA SER A 63 -11.07 -6.64 -7.22
C SER A 63 -10.71 -6.39 -5.75
N LEU A 64 -10.69 -5.13 -5.32
CA LEU A 64 -10.50 -4.76 -3.92
C LEU A 64 -11.68 -5.23 -3.07
N LEU A 65 -12.91 -5.04 -3.55
CA LEU A 65 -14.13 -5.44 -2.87
C LEU A 65 -14.16 -6.94 -2.59
N ALA A 66 -13.79 -7.79 -3.56
CA ALA A 66 -13.74 -9.25 -3.37
C ALA A 66 -12.76 -9.68 -2.27
N VAL A 67 -11.64 -8.96 -2.14
CA VAL A 67 -10.62 -9.21 -1.11
C VAL A 67 -11.08 -8.70 0.27
N ILE A 68 -11.75 -7.56 0.32
CA ILE A 68 -12.17 -6.89 1.55
C ILE A 68 -13.47 -7.50 2.12
N ALA A 69 -14.39 -7.99 1.28
CA ALA A 69 -15.72 -8.45 1.70
C ALA A 69 -15.73 -9.54 2.79
N PRO A 70 -14.91 -10.61 2.74
CA PRO A 70 -14.85 -11.60 3.82
C PRO A 70 -14.44 -10.98 5.16
N ILE A 71 -13.47 -10.06 5.15
CA ILE A 71 -12.99 -9.37 6.37
C ILE A 71 -14.05 -8.39 6.87
N ALA A 72 -14.73 -7.67 5.97
CA ALA A 72 -15.82 -6.79 6.34
C ALA A 72 -16.96 -7.56 7.02
N LEU A 73 -17.31 -8.75 6.52
CA LEU A 73 -18.28 -9.65 7.14
C LEU A 73 -17.82 -10.14 8.51
N LEU A 74 -16.55 -10.54 8.64
CA LEU A 74 -15.96 -10.93 9.92
C LEU A 74 -16.14 -9.82 10.97
N ILE A 75 -15.73 -8.59 10.64
CA ILE A 75 -15.82 -7.43 11.54
C ILE A 75 -17.28 -7.08 11.85
N ALA A 76 -18.18 -7.15 10.84
CA ALA A 76 -19.61 -6.90 11.03
C ALA A 76 -20.24 -7.92 12.00
N CYS A 77 -19.95 -9.21 11.81
CA CYS A 77 -20.44 -10.26 12.71
C CYS A 77 -19.87 -10.08 14.12
N LEU A 78 -18.57 -9.78 14.26
CA LEU A 78 -17.94 -9.50 15.55
C LEU A 78 -18.59 -8.31 16.24
N HIS A 79 -18.82 -7.22 15.52
CA HIS A 79 -19.46 -6.02 16.04
C HIS A 79 -20.88 -6.31 16.54
N VAL A 80 -21.70 -6.98 15.73
CA VAL A 80 -23.10 -7.27 16.07
C VAL A 80 -23.19 -8.24 17.24
N LEU A 81 -22.48 -9.38 17.21
CA LEU A 81 -22.54 -10.33 18.33
C LEU A 81 -21.95 -9.75 19.62
N ASN A 82 -20.87 -8.97 19.54
CA ASN A 82 -20.31 -8.30 20.71
C ASN A 82 -21.30 -7.27 21.30
N LYS A 83 -22.06 -6.58 20.44
CA LYS A 83 -23.12 -5.68 20.89
C LYS A 83 -24.27 -6.46 21.54
N LEU A 84 -24.81 -7.49 20.88
CA LEU A 84 -25.93 -8.29 21.43
C LEU A 84 -25.56 -8.94 22.77
N GLY A 85 -24.32 -9.40 22.90
CA GLY A 85 -23.80 -9.86 24.19
C GLY A 85 -23.69 -8.70 25.20
N GLY A 86 -23.20 -7.54 24.76
CA GLY A 86 -23.08 -6.28 25.53
C GLY A 86 -24.40 -5.86 26.18
N ASP A 87 -25.44 -5.80 25.37
CA ASP A 87 -26.79 -5.36 25.73
C ASP A 87 -27.58 -6.48 26.44
N SER A 88 -26.91 -7.58 26.81
CA SER A 88 -27.47 -8.80 27.43
C SER A 88 -28.58 -9.49 26.63
N GLU A 89 -28.83 -9.08 25.39
CA GLU A 89 -29.81 -9.69 24.48
C GLU A 89 -29.48 -11.17 24.26
N LEU A 90 -28.20 -11.52 24.10
CA LEU A 90 -27.74 -12.91 23.94
C LEU A 90 -28.07 -13.80 25.17
N ILE A 91 -27.99 -13.22 26.37
CA ILE A 91 -28.29 -13.92 27.63
C ILE A 91 -29.80 -14.12 27.75
N VAL A 92 -30.60 -13.09 27.44
CA VAL A 92 -32.06 -13.19 27.44
C VAL A 92 -32.55 -14.21 26.40
N MET A 93 -31.93 -14.23 25.21
CA MET A 93 -32.24 -15.19 24.15
C MET A 93 -32.05 -16.64 24.60
N THR A 94 -30.91 -16.93 25.20
CA THR A 94 -30.58 -18.28 25.66
C THR A 94 -31.42 -18.69 26.88
N ALA A 95 -31.71 -17.76 27.79
CA ALA A 95 -32.63 -17.97 28.90
C ALA A 95 -34.08 -18.23 28.42
N GLY A 96 -34.51 -17.59 27.33
CA GLY A 96 -35.79 -17.82 26.66
C GLY A 96 -35.85 -19.10 25.82
N GLY A 97 -34.85 -19.99 25.92
CA GLY A 97 -34.81 -21.28 25.22
C GLY A 97 -34.38 -21.21 23.76
N SER A 98 -33.87 -20.07 23.27
CA SER A 98 -33.35 -19.95 21.91
C SER A 98 -31.94 -20.56 21.81
N PRO A 99 -31.73 -21.58 20.96
CA PRO A 99 -30.41 -22.19 20.82
C PRO A 99 -29.43 -21.24 20.11
N VAL A 100 -28.12 -21.41 20.34
CA VAL A 100 -27.05 -20.66 19.63
C VAL A 100 -27.19 -20.75 18.10
N TRP A 101 -27.73 -21.87 17.60
CA TRP A 101 -28.05 -22.09 16.18
C TRP A 101 -29.05 -21.08 15.60
N ALA A 102 -29.88 -20.43 16.43
CA ALA A 102 -30.78 -19.38 15.98
C ALA A 102 -30.04 -18.14 15.49
N LEU A 103 -28.83 -17.88 16.00
CA LEU A 103 -27.95 -16.79 15.56
C LEU A 103 -27.17 -17.15 14.30
N LEU A 104 -26.87 -18.44 14.12
CA LEU A 104 -26.12 -18.91 12.96
C LEU A 104 -26.90 -18.69 11.66
N LYS A 105 -28.22 -18.91 11.66
CA LYS A 105 -29.06 -18.78 10.45
C LYS A 105 -28.99 -17.40 9.78
N PRO A 106 -29.27 -16.27 10.45
CA PRO A 106 -29.21 -14.95 9.81
C PRO A 106 -27.79 -14.56 9.38
N LEU A 107 -26.77 -14.91 10.17
CA LEU A 107 -25.38 -14.61 9.83
C LEU A 107 -24.86 -15.48 8.68
N CYS A 108 -25.27 -16.75 8.62
CA CYS A 108 -24.95 -17.65 7.51
C CYS A 108 -25.65 -17.23 6.22
N LEU A 109 -26.91 -16.78 6.29
CA LEU A 109 -27.60 -16.22 5.13
C LEU A 109 -26.83 -15.02 4.57
N LEU A 110 -26.41 -14.09 5.45
CA LEU A 110 -25.59 -12.96 5.05
C LEU A 110 -24.24 -13.41 4.48
N ALA A 111 -23.60 -14.43 5.07
CA ALA A 111 -22.35 -14.99 4.58
C ALA A 111 -22.47 -15.61 3.19
N VAL A 112 -23.58 -16.30 2.91
CA VAL A 112 -23.88 -16.85 1.58
C VAL A 112 -24.12 -15.73 0.56
N LEU A 113 -24.83 -14.65 0.93
CA LEU A 113 -24.99 -13.49 0.04
C LEU A 113 -23.64 -12.84 -0.28
N VAL A 114 -22.76 -12.69 0.71
CA VAL A 114 -21.39 -12.20 0.49
C VAL A 114 -20.58 -13.16 -0.37
N ALA A 115 -20.70 -14.48 -0.15
CA ALA A 115 -20.04 -15.49 -0.95
C ALA A 115 -20.48 -15.45 -2.42
N ILE A 116 -21.77 -15.24 -2.69
CA ILE A 116 -22.31 -15.03 -4.05
C ILE A 116 -21.71 -13.76 -4.67
N GLY A 117 -21.67 -12.65 -3.93
CA GLY A 117 -21.07 -11.40 -4.41
C GLY A 117 -19.57 -11.55 -4.74
N VAL A 118 -18.81 -12.20 -3.86
CA VAL A 118 -17.37 -12.51 -4.08
C VAL A 118 -17.21 -13.42 -5.31
N SER A 119 -18.06 -14.42 -5.48
CA SER A 119 -18.05 -15.31 -6.63
C SER A 119 -18.34 -14.56 -7.94
N ALA A 120 -19.37 -13.70 -7.95
CA ALA A 120 -19.71 -12.87 -9.11
C ALA A 120 -18.54 -11.95 -9.51
N VAL A 121 -17.85 -11.36 -8.53
CA VAL A 121 -16.66 -10.57 -8.81
C VAL A 121 -15.51 -11.43 -9.32
N ASN A 122 -15.19 -12.55 -8.68
CA ASN A 122 -14.07 -13.40 -9.07
C ASN A 122 -14.23 -14.02 -10.47
N HIS A 123 -15.45 -14.37 -10.87
CA HIS A 123 -15.71 -15.07 -12.13
C HIS A 123 -16.12 -14.18 -13.30
N VAL A 124 -16.76 -13.02 -13.03
CA VAL A 124 -17.35 -12.16 -14.06
C VAL A 124 -16.79 -10.73 -14.00
N VAL A 125 -17.07 -10.00 -12.92
CA VAL A 125 -16.77 -8.55 -12.85
C VAL A 125 -15.27 -8.27 -12.82
N GLY A 126 -14.52 -9.07 -12.07
CA GLY A 126 -13.07 -8.96 -11.92
C GLY A 126 -12.34 -9.16 -13.25
N PRO A 127 -12.52 -10.29 -13.94
CA PRO A 127 -11.92 -10.52 -15.26
C PRO A 127 -12.32 -9.47 -16.30
N TRP A 128 -13.58 -9.01 -16.29
CA TRP A 128 -14.02 -7.91 -17.16
C TRP A 128 -13.29 -6.60 -16.84
N SER A 129 -13.26 -6.21 -15.57
CA SER A 129 -12.67 -4.96 -15.12
C SER A 129 -11.15 -4.92 -15.31
N GLN A 130 -10.46 -6.06 -15.14
CA GLN A 130 -9.01 -6.18 -15.36
C GLN A 130 -8.64 -6.17 -16.85
N ARG A 131 -9.47 -6.74 -17.73
CA ARG A 131 -9.29 -6.60 -19.19
C ARG A 131 -9.46 -5.16 -19.64
N LEU A 132 -10.54 -4.51 -19.19
CA LEU A 132 -10.77 -3.11 -19.49
C LEU A 132 -9.62 -2.23 -18.97
N LEU A 133 -9.14 -2.49 -17.74
CA LEU A 133 -7.97 -1.78 -17.20
C LEU A 133 -6.72 -1.94 -18.07
N ARG A 134 -6.48 -3.15 -18.61
CA ARG A 134 -5.38 -3.39 -19.56
C ARG A 134 -5.57 -2.57 -20.84
N GLU A 135 -6.75 -2.59 -21.43
CA GLU A 135 -7.07 -1.81 -22.65
C GLU A 135 -6.81 -0.31 -22.44
N TYR A 136 -7.32 0.26 -21.33
CA TYR A 136 -7.03 1.65 -20.97
C TYR A 136 -5.54 1.90 -20.73
N THR A 137 -4.81 0.94 -20.15
CA THR A 137 -3.36 1.07 -19.96
C THR A 137 -2.61 1.10 -21.29
N VAL A 138 -3.02 0.31 -22.28
CA VAL A 138 -2.42 0.29 -23.62
C VAL A 138 -2.74 1.59 -24.36
N LEU A 139 -4.01 2.01 -24.39
CA LEU A 139 -4.45 3.27 -24.99
C LEU A 139 -3.70 4.49 -24.42
N VAL A 140 -3.55 4.51 -23.09
CA VAL A 140 -2.75 5.53 -22.40
C VAL A 140 -1.31 5.51 -22.88
N ARG A 141 -0.67 4.34 -23.03
CA ARG A 141 0.72 4.24 -23.50
C ARG A 141 0.90 4.72 -24.95
N THR A 142 -0.03 4.41 -25.84
CA THR A 142 0.03 4.83 -27.25
C THR A 142 -0.08 6.35 -27.42
N ASP A 143 -0.85 7.03 -26.57
CA ASP A 143 -0.96 8.51 -26.59
C ASP A 143 0.29 9.24 -26.04
N LEU A 144 1.16 8.54 -25.30
CA LEU A 144 2.18 9.17 -24.45
C LEU A 144 3.51 9.49 -25.14
N ILE A 145 3.90 8.78 -26.19
CA ILE A 145 5.31 8.87 -26.62
C ILE A 145 5.63 10.21 -27.34
N GLY A 146 4.64 10.86 -27.94
CA GLY A 146 4.79 12.23 -28.47
C GLY A 146 4.88 13.34 -27.41
N GLN A 147 4.45 13.09 -26.16
CA GLN A 147 4.32 14.11 -25.10
C GLN A 147 5.23 13.89 -23.88
N VAL A 148 5.77 12.69 -23.66
CA VAL A 148 6.43 12.31 -22.39
C VAL A 148 7.94 12.56 -22.31
N ILE A 149 8.60 12.93 -23.41
CA ILE A 149 10.05 13.17 -23.36
C ILE A 149 10.33 14.50 -22.65
N GLN A 150 10.55 14.42 -21.33
CA GLN A 150 10.93 15.54 -20.47
C GLN A 150 12.44 15.80 -20.57
N PRO A 151 12.86 17.08 -20.66
CA PRO A 151 14.26 17.46 -20.52
C PRO A 151 14.87 16.92 -19.22
N TRP A 152 16.15 16.52 -19.28
CA TRP A 152 16.96 16.11 -18.12
C TRP A 152 16.54 14.83 -17.39
N ARG A 153 15.49 14.14 -17.84
CA ARG A 153 15.01 12.92 -17.20
C ARG A 153 15.06 11.75 -18.17
N PHE A 154 15.65 10.64 -17.73
CA PHE A 154 15.50 9.36 -18.43
C PHE A 154 14.06 8.90 -18.28
N THR A 155 13.41 8.70 -19.41
CA THR A 155 12.05 8.18 -19.49
C THR A 155 12.12 6.81 -20.15
N GLU A 156 11.32 5.88 -19.65
CA GLU A 156 11.19 4.55 -20.24
C GLU A 156 9.73 4.36 -20.67
N PRO A 157 9.33 4.85 -21.86
CA PRO A 157 7.95 4.75 -22.33
C PRO A 157 7.48 3.30 -22.45
N GLU A 158 8.40 2.39 -22.77
CA GLU A 158 8.18 0.97 -22.89
C GLU A 158 9.34 0.20 -22.23
N SER A 159 9.08 -1.00 -21.70
CA SER A 159 10.14 -1.82 -21.09
C SER A 159 11.26 -2.08 -22.10
N LYS A 160 12.50 -1.81 -21.69
CA LYS A 160 13.72 -1.87 -22.51
C LYS A 160 13.83 -0.78 -23.59
N LEU A 161 13.05 0.29 -23.51
CA LEU A 161 13.13 1.44 -24.40
C LEU A 161 13.38 2.72 -23.58
N THR A 162 14.62 3.17 -23.49
CA THR A 162 14.97 4.38 -22.73
C THR A 162 15.15 5.57 -23.65
N VAL A 163 14.52 6.69 -23.32
CA VAL A 163 14.62 7.96 -24.04
C VAL A 163 15.02 9.08 -23.07
N HIS A 164 15.99 9.86 -23.48
CA HIS A 164 16.46 11.04 -22.75
C HIS A 164 16.76 12.16 -23.73
N ILE A 165 16.40 13.39 -23.38
CA ILE A 165 16.80 14.60 -24.10
C ILE A 165 17.46 15.57 -23.14
N ARG A 166 18.47 16.29 -23.62
CA ARG A 166 19.11 17.37 -22.85
C ARG A 166 18.16 18.53 -22.68
N ASP A 167 17.56 18.99 -23.77
CA ASP A 167 16.64 20.13 -23.74
C ASP A 167 15.62 20.05 -24.88
N ARG A 168 14.60 20.91 -24.84
CA ARG A 168 13.66 21.10 -25.95
C ARG A 168 13.64 22.58 -26.31
N ASP A 169 13.88 22.87 -27.59
CA ASP A 169 13.84 24.26 -28.06
C ASP A 169 12.39 24.77 -28.18
N ALA A 170 12.23 26.09 -28.37
CA ALA A 170 10.92 26.73 -28.51
C ALA A 170 10.12 26.25 -29.73
N ALA A 171 10.78 25.65 -30.73
CA ALA A 171 10.15 25.08 -31.92
C ALA A 171 9.70 23.62 -31.71
N GLY A 172 9.98 23.03 -30.54
CA GLY A 172 9.63 21.65 -30.21
C GLY A 172 10.65 20.61 -30.65
N ASN A 173 11.84 21.02 -31.11
CA ASN A 173 12.93 20.09 -31.42
C ASN A 173 13.58 19.59 -30.14
N LEU A 174 13.93 18.30 -30.14
CA LEU A 174 14.60 17.58 -29.07
C LEU A 174 16.11 17.75 -29.23
N LEU A 175 16.79 18.33 -28.25
CA LEU A 175 18.25 18.54 -28.26
C LEU A 175 18.95 17.48 -27.41
N GLY A 176 20.07 16.95 -27.89
CA GLY A 176 20.87 15.95 -27.18
C GLY A 176 20.08 14.67 -26.89
N LEU A 177 19.48 14.10 -27.93
CA LEU A 177 18.68 12.89 -27.85
C LEU A 177 19.59 11.67 -27.58
N LEU A 178 19.20 10.88 -26.59
CA LEU A 178 19.64 9.51 -26.39
C LEU A 178 18.41 8.62 -26.42
N PHE A 179 18.41 7.67 -27.34
CA PHE A 179 17.34 6.71 -27.52
C PHE A 179 17.95 5.31 -27.51
N HIS A 180 17.70 4.54 -26.45
CA HIS A 180 18.25 3.20 -26.26
C HIS A 180 17.15 2.15 -26.40
N ASP A 181 17.26 1.30 -27.42
CA ASP A 181 16.36 0.19 -27.68
C ASP A 181 17.07 -1.14 -27.38
N ALA A 182 16.67 -1.78 -26.28
CA ALA A 182 17.14 -3.09 -25.85
C ALA A 182 16.02 -4.14 -25.89
N ARG A 183 14.93 -3.89 -26.64
CA ARG A 183 13.78 -4.80 -26.70
C ARG A 183 14.14 -6.15 -27.30
N ASP A 184 14.98 -6.15 -28.34
CA ASP A 184 15.59 -7.37 -28.88
C ASP A 184 16.95 -7.64 -28.20
N ALA A 185 17.01 -8.72 -27.42
CA ALA A 185 18.25 -9.14 -26.75
C ALA A 185 19.36 -9.55 -27.75
N LYS A 186 19.02 -9.86 -29.01
CA LYS A 186 19.99 -10.20 -30.05
C LYS A 186 20.62 -8.97 -30.69
N GLN A 187 19.91 -7.84 -30.69
CA GLN A 187 20.34 -6.58 -31.31
C GLN A 187 19.92 -5.39 -30.44
N VAL A 188 20.84 -4.91 -29.61
CA VAL A 188 20.63 -3.70 -28.80
C VAL A 188 21.17 -2.50 -29.57
N ALA A 189 20.38 -1.45 -29.70
CA ALA A 189 20.76 -0.23 -30.43
C ALA A 189 20.64 1.01 -29.54
N THR A 190 21.66 1.86 -29.52
CA THR A 190 21.59 3.21 -28.93
C THR A 190 21.74 4.23 -30.04
N TYR A 191 20.77 5.11 -30.19
CA TYR A 191 20.79 6.24 -31.10
C TYR A 191 21.10 7.49 -30.30
N LEU A 192 22.16 8.20 -30.70
CA LEU A 192 22.59 9.46 -30.13
C LEU A 192 22.46 10.52 -31.21
N ALA A 193 21.81 11.65 -30.94
CA ALA A 193 21.66 12.73 -31.91
C ALA A 193 21.75 14.10 -31.26
N GLU A 194 22.40 15.06 -31.92
CA GLU A 194 22.47 16.45 -31.45
C GLU A 194 21.09 17.12 -31.46
N LYS A 195 20.29 16.84 -32.50
CA LYS A 195 18.95 17.38 -32.69
C LYS A 195 18.03 16.29 -33.24
N ALA A 196 16.79 16.26 -32.78
CA ALA A 196 15.76 15.38 -33.31
C ALA A 196 14.40 16.07 -33.35
N GLN A 197 13.55 15.68 -34.28
CA GLN A 197 12.19 16.20 -34.46
C GLN A 197 11.21 15.05 -34.65
N ILE A 198 10.07 15.13 -33.97
CA ILE A 198 8.97 14.18 -34.16
C ILE A 198 8.04 14.77 -35.22
N ILE A 199 7.91 14.08 -36.35
CA ILE A 199 7.05 14.46 -37.48
C ILE A 199 5.85 13.53 -37.48
N LYS A 200 4.65 14.06 -37.22
CA LYS A 200 3.40 13.31 -37.30
C LYS A 200 2.82 13.42 -38.71
N GLN A 201 2.58 12.30 -39.37
CA GLN A 201 1.97 12.20 -40.69
C GLN A 201 0.81 11.18 -40.62
N GLY A 202 -0.42 11.68 -40.49
CA GLY A 202 -1.59 10.83 -40.27
C GLY A 202 -1.53 10.11 -38.91
N ASP A 203 -1.63 8.78 -38.94
CA ASP A 203 -1.52 7.91 -37.75
C ASP A 203 -0.07 7.46 -37.46
N ALA A 204 0.89 7.86 -38.30
CA ALA A 204 2.30 7.52 -38.14
C ALA A 204 3.11 8.69 -37.57
N ALA A 205 3.95 8.39 -36.58
CA ALA A 205 4.98 9.31 -36.11
C ALA A 205 6.36 8.86 -36.64
N TYR A 206 7.16 9.81 -37.09
CA TYR A 206 8.55 9.59 -37.49
C TYR A 206 9.47 10.40 -36.60
N LEU A 207 10.55 9.77 -36.12
CA LEU A 207 11.61 10.46 -35.42
C LEU A 207 12.74 10.74 -36.41
N ARG A 208 12.83 12.00 -36.86
CA ARG A 208 13.96 12.49 -37.64
C ARG A 208 15.07 12.92 -36.69
N MET A 209 16.25 12.34 -36.83
CA MET A 209 17.45 12.67 -36.06
C MET A 209 18.50 13.29 -36.98
N GLU A 210 19.17 14.32 -36.50
CA GLU A 210 20.21 15.05 -37.20
C GLU A 210 21.53 14.97 -36.43
N LYS A 211 22.64 14.78 -37.17
CA LYS A 211 24.02 14.72 -36.69
C LYS A 211 24.17 13.80 -35.48
N GLY A 212 24.23 12.50 -35.74
CA GLY A 212 24.17 11.49 -34.71
C GLY A 212 25.00 10.24 -34.97
N ASN A 213 24.96 9.33 -34.01
CA ASN A 213 25.61 8.03 -34.06
C ASN A 213 24.61 6.93 -33.65
N ILE A 214 24.62 5.82 -34.36
CA ILE A 214 23.90 4.59 -33.98
C ILE A 214 24.94 3.60 -33.49
N LEU A 215 24.80 3.17 -32.25
CA LEU A 215 25.64 2.15 -31.63
C LEU A 215 24.84 0.85 -31.56
N ARG A 216 25.13 -0.10 -32.45
CA ARG A 216 24.47 -1.40 -32.52
C ARG A 216 25.35 -2.48 -31.93
N ARG A 217 24.80 -3.30 -31.05
CA ARG A 217 25.47 -4.46 -30.47
C ARG A 217 24.69 -5.71 -30.79
N ASN A 218 25.31 -6.60 -31.59
CA ASN A 218 24.82 -7.94 -31.82
C ASN A 218 25.26 -8.89 -30.70
N ALA A 219 24.46 -9.89 -30.37
CA ALA A 219 24.80 -10.88 -29.33
C ALA A 219 26.12 -11.65 -29.60
N ASN A 220 26.53 -11.77 -30.86
CA ASN A 220 27.72 -12.51 -31.27
C ASN A 220 29.01 -11.67 -31.29
N GLU A 221 28.90 -10.34 -31.19
CA GLU A 221 30.03 -9.42 -31.28
C GLU A 221 30.34 -8.84 -29.89
N LYS A 222 31.62 -8.85 -29.51
CA LYS A 222 32.06 -8.30 -28.21
C LYS A 222 31.98 -6.78 -28.17
N ALA A 223 32.24 -6.11 -29.30
CA ALA A 223 32.22 -4.66 -29.42
C ALA A 223 31.00 -4.16 -30.22
N PRO A 224 30.49 -2.95 -29.90
CA PRO A 224 29.41 -2.34 -30.64
C PRO A 224 29.89 -1.74 -31.98
N GLN A 225 29.08 -1.88 -33.02
CA GLN A 225 29.25 -1.17 -34.29
C GLN A 225 28.74 0.27 -34.15
N ILE A 226 29.58 1.25 -34.52
CA ILE A 226 29.26 2.68 -34.44
C ILE A 226 29.05 3.21 -35.86
N ILE A 227 27.83 3.67 -36.16
CA ILE A 227 27.43 4.21 -37.46
C ILE A 227 27.13 5.71 -37.30
N ALA A 228 27.98 6.57 -37.87
CA ALA A 228 27.72 8.00 -37.90
C ALA A 228 26.72 8.36 -39.02
N PHE A 229 25.80 9.28 -38.75
CA PHE A 229 24.82 9.76 -39.75
C PHE A 229 24.61 11.27 -39.66
N THR A 230 24.34 11.89 -40.81
CA THR A 230 23.94 13.30 -40.89
C THR A 230 22.45 13.47 -40.65
N GLU A 231 21.63 12.60 -41.24
CA GLU A 231 20.18 12.54 -41.04
C GLU A 231 19.76 11.07 -40.98
N TYR A 232 18.90 10.70 -40.04
CA TYR A 232 18.36 9.35 -39.92
C TYR A 232 16.91 9.42 -39.44
N ILE A 233 16.03 8.71 -40.14
CA ILE A 233 14.59 8.70 -39.84
C ILE A 233 14.22 7.31 -39.35
N VAL A 234 13.61 7.25 -38.17
CA VAL A 234 13.04 6.01 -37.61
C VAL A 234 11.53 6.09 -37.64
N ASP A 235 10.90 5.06 -38.19
CA ASP A 235 9.47 4.83 -38.04
C ASP A 235 9.16 4.54 -36.57
N PHE A 236 8.48 5.48 -35.94
CA PHE A 236 8.20 5.43 -34.51
C PHE A 236 7.08 4.41 -34.20
N ASN A 237 6.21 4.11 -35.18
CA ASN A 237 5.13 3.13 -35.03
C ASN A 237 5.63 1.67 -35.15
N GLN A 238 6.67 1.40 -35.94
CA GLN A 238 7.32 0.07 -35.96
C GLN A 238 7.99 -0.27 -34.64
N LEU A 239 8.41 0.75 -33.89
CA LEU A 239 8.83 0.58 -32.51
C LEU A 239 7.60 0.18 -31.67
N GLU A 240 6.43 0.81 -31.82
CA GLU A 240 5.20 0.45 -31.07
C GLU A 240 4.65 -0.96 -31.38
N GLN A 241 4.62 -1.41 -32.64
CA GLN A 241 3.95 -2.67 -33.02
C GLN A 241 4.66 -3.96 -32.55
N ARG A 242 5.97 -3.91 -32.27
CA ARG A 242 6.70 -5.10 -31.73
C ARG A 242 6.37 -5.36 -30.25
N ALA A 243 5.85 -4.37 -29.53
CA ALA A 243 5.47 -4.44 -28.12
C ALA A 243 4.26 -5.36 -27.86
N ASP A 244 3.26 -5.29 -28.74
CA ASP A 244 1.95 -5.90 -28.52
C ASP A 244 1.95 -7.43 -28.64
N GLN A 245 2.86 -8.00 -29.43
CA GLN A 245 2.88 -9.45 -29.68
C GLN A 245 3.43 -10.29 -28.52
N SER A 246 4.07 -9.68 -27.51
CA SER A 246 4.76 -10.43 -26.44
C SER A 246 4.05 -10.40 -25.07
N GLN A 247 2.96 -9.64 -24.91
CA GLN A 247 2.30 -9.52 -23.61
C GLN A 247 1.31 -10.66 -23.35
N THR A 248 1.80 -11.77 -22.79
CA THR A 248 0.94 -12.85 -22.28
C THR A 248 -0.14 -12.31 -21.34
N VAL A 249 -1.41 -12.61 -21.64
CA VAL A 249 -2.58 -12.21 -20.83
C VAL A 249 -2.45 -12.77 -19.41
N ARG A 250 -2.64 -11.94 -18.39
CA ARG A 250 -2.44 -12.35 -16.98
C ARG A 250 -3.58 -13.30 -16.55
N PRO A 251 -3.34 -14.24 -15.63
CA PRO A 251 -4.39 -15.16 -15.16
C PRO A 251 -5.66 -14.46 -14.66
N ARG A 252 -5.53 -13.33 -13.96
CA ARG A 252 -6.67 -12.54 -13.43
C ARG A 252 -7.54 -11.87 -14.48
N GLU A 253 -7.02 -11.64 -15.69
CA GLU A 253 -7.75 -11.02 -16.80
C GLU A 253 -8.49 -12.07 -17.63
N ARG A 254 -8.09 -13.35 -17.50
CA ARG A 254 -8.71 -14.44 -18.23
C ARG A 254 -10.10 -14.75 -17.69
N SER A 255 -11.00 -15.08 -18.61
CA SER A 255 -12.31 -15.57 -18.24
C SER A 255 -12.15 -16.91 -17.51
N THR A 256 -13.14 -17.26 -16.69
CA THR A 256 -13.11 -18.56 -15.99
C THR A 256 -13.10 -19.71 -16.98
N ARG A 257 -13.73 -19.57 -18.15
CA ARG A 257 -13.72 -20.58 -19.21
C ARG A 257 -12.30 -20.84 -19.72
N ASP A 258 -11.52 -19.78 -19.95
CA ASP A 258 -10.15 -19.89 -20.45
C ASP A 258 -9.17 -20.47 -19.41
N LEU A 259 -9.56 -20.45 -18.12
CA LEU A 259 -8.78 -21.08 -17.04
C LEU A 259 -9.10 -22.56 -16.88
N VAL A 260 -10.35 -22.96 -17.11
CA VAL A 260 -10.77 -24.37 -17.07
C VAL A 260 -10.26 -25.11 -18.31
N TRP A 261 -10.31 -24.46 -19.47
CA TRP A 261 -9.81 -25.00 -20.74
C TRP A 261 -8.79 -24.05 -21.36
N PRO A 262 -7.54 -24.02 -20.84
CA PRO A 262 -6.50 -23.18 -21.42
C PRO A 262 -6.13 -23.67 -22.82
N ASP A 263 -5.85 -22.74 -23.73
CA ASP A 263 -5.34 -23.06 -25.07
C ASP A 263 -3.97 -23.76 -24.93
N PRO A 264 -3.80 -24.98 -25.47
CA PRO A 264 -2.52 -25.70 -25.46
C PRO A 264 -1.36 -24.92 -26.10
N LYS A 265 -1.65 -23.94 -26.96
CA LYS A 265 -0.62 -23.11 -27.62
C LYS A 265 -0.17 -21.93 -26.79
N ASP A 266 -0.88 -21.57 -25.71
CA ASP A 266 -0.56 -20.41 -24.89
C ASP A 266 0.81 -20.54 -24.20
N ALA A 267 1.64 -19.51 -24.38
CA ALA A 267 2.98 -19.43 -23.82
C ALA A 267 2.98 -19.54 -22.28
N LEU A 268 1.97 -18.98 -21.60
CA LEU A 268 1.88 -19.02 -20.15
C LEU A 268 1.50 -20.42 -19.63
N PHE A 269 0.62 -21.13 -20.36
CA PHE A 269 0.26 -22.51 -20.03
C PHE A 269 1.46 -23.46 -20.16
N LYS A 270 2.29 -23.27 -21.19
CA LYS A 270 3.53 -24.04 -21.38
C LYS A 270 4.59 -23.72 -20.33
N ALA A 271 4.76 -22.44 -19.98
CA ALA A 271 5.80 -22.00 -19.06
C ALA A 271 5.47 -22.30 -17.58
N ALA A 272 4.21 -22.15 -17.17
CA ALA A 272 3.81 -22.28 -15.77
C ALA A 272 2.33 -22.67 -15.59
N PRO A 273 1.95 -23.93 -15.87
CA PRO A 273 0.56 -24.38 -15.83
C PRO A 273 -0.08 -24.23 -14.43
N GLY A 274 0.72 -24.39 -13.37
CA GLY A 274 0.30 -24.20 -11.97
C GLY A 274 -0.30 -22.82 -11.69
N ARG A 275 0.10 -21.77 -12.43
CA ARG A 275 -0.43 -20.42 -12.24
C ARG A 275 -1.89 -20.31 -12.66
N LEU A 276 -2.30 -21.01 -13.72
CA LEU A 276 -3.69 -21.01 -14.19
C LEU A 276 -4.58 -21.84 -13.27
N THR A 277 -4.09 -23.01 -12.85
CA THR A 277 -4.82 -23.87 -11.91
C THR A 277 -5.00 -23.19 -10.56
N ALA A 278 -3.95 -22.54 -10.03
CA ALA A 278 -4.04 -21.82 -8.76
C ALA A 278 -5.03 -20.67 -8.81
N GLU A 279 -5.06 -19.90 -9.90
CA GLU A 279 -6.03 -18.82 -10.10
C GLU A 279 -7.47 -19.36 -10.17
N LEU A 280 -7.71 -20.44 -10.91
CA LEU A 280 -9.02 -21.09 -10.97
C LEU A 280 -9.50 -21.52 -9.58
N HIS A 281 -8.65 -22.24 -8.85
CA HIS A 281 -9.00 -22.75 -7.53
C HIS A 281 -9.13 -21.64 -6.48
N GLU A 282 -8.37 -20.54 -6.57
CA GLU A 282 -8.54 -19.36 -5.70
C GLU A 282 -9.91 -18.69 -5.94
N ARG A 283 -10.37 -18.59 -7.19
CA ARG A 283 -11.70 -18.04 -7.51
C ARG A 283 -12.81 -18.88 -6.90
N LEU A 284 -12.68 -20.20 -6.97
CA LEU A 284 -13.64 -21.17 -6.42
C LEU A 284 -13.60 -21.28 -4.90
N ALA A 285 -12.42 -21.19 -4.29
CA ALA A 285 -12.25 -21.28 -2.83
C ALA A 285 -12.56 -19.95 -2.12
N GLY A 286 -12.39 -18.80 -2.78
CA GLY A 286 -12.65 -17.47 -2.24
C GLY A 286 -14.01 -17.30 -1.53
N PRO A 287 -15.13 -17.74 -2.13
CA PRO A 287 -16.47 -17.71 -1.52
C PRO A 287 -16.64 -18.52 -0.23
N LEU A 288 -15.70 -19.43 0.10
CA LEU A 288 -15.76 -20.22 1.34
C LEU A 288 -15.34 -19.41 2.57
N TYR A 289 -14.49 -18.39 2.41
CA TYR A 289 -14.00 -17.58 3.53
C TYR A 289 -15.10 -16.80 4.27
N PRO A 290 -16.04 -16.09 3.60
CA PRO A 290 -17.17 -15.45 4.28
C PRO A 290 -17.95 -16.40 5.19
N ILE A 291 -18.21 -17.62 4.71
CA ILE A 291 -18.96 -18.65 5.44
C ILE A 291 -18.15 -19.14 6.65
N ALA A 292 -16.88 -19.50 6.43
CA ALA A 292 -15.98 -19.94 7.50
C ALA A 292 -15.84 -18.87 8.60
N PHE A 293 -15.71 -17.59 8.23
CA PHE A 293 -15.57 -16.49 9.19
C PHE A 293 -16.84 -16.25 9.99
N ALA A 294 -18.02 -16.32 9.37
CA ALA A 294 -19.28 -16.24 10.10
C ALA A 294 -19.38 -17.37 11.15
N PHE A 295 -18.97 -18.59 10.79
CA PHE A 295 -18.94 -19.73 11.73
C PHE A 295 -17.94 -19.52 12.86
N VAL A 296 -16.71 -19.08 12.54
CA VAL A 296 -15.69 -18.75 13.55
C VAL A 296 -16.21 -17.71 14.54
N VAL A 297 -16.88 -16.66 14.06
CA VAL A 297 -17.42 -15.61 14.94
C VAL A 297 -18.52 -16.14 15.86
N VAL A 298 -19.45 -16.95 15.33
CA VAL A 298 -20.49 -17.59 16.16
C VAL A 298 -19.86 -18.57 17.16
N ALA A 299 -18.80 -19.28 16.78
CA ALA A 299 -18.11 -20.20 17.67
C ALA A 299 -17.44 -19.50 18.85
N PHE A 300 -16.99 -18.25 18.72
CA PHE A 300 -16.37 -17.52 19.83
C PHE A 300 -17.35 -16.65 20.61
N LEU A 301 -18.35 -16.05 19.96
CA LEU A 301 -19.25 -15.05 20.54
C LEU A 301 -20.73 -15.46 20.61
N GLY A 302 -21.11 -16.62 20.05
CA GLY A 302 -22.51 -17.06 20.00
C GLY A 302 -23.06 -17.56 21.33
N GLY A 303 -22.20 -18.00 22.25
CA GLY A 303 -22.60 -18.44 23.59
C GLY A 303 -22.90 -17.29 24.55
N ALA A 304 -23.94 -17.43 25.37
CA ALA A 304 -24.25 -16.47 26.42
C ALA A 304 -23.17 -16.46 27.51
N GLN A 305 -22.37 -15.39 27.53
CA GLN A 305 -21.32 -15.18 28.53
C GLN A 305 -21.72 -14.09 29.51
N THR A 306 -21.50 -14.35 30.81
CA THR A 306 -21.74 -13.36 31.86
C THR A 306 -20.82 -12.14 31.69
N THR A 307 -21.27 -10.98 32.18
CA THR A 307 -20.54 -9.70 32.11
C THR A 307 -19.15 -9.72 32.77
N ARG A 308 -18.82 -10.76 33.55
CA ARG A 308 -17.51 -10.98 34.20
C ARG A 308 -16.52 -11.79 33.37
N GLN A 309 -16.93 -12.45 32.28
CA GLN A 309 -16.01 -13.15 31.38
C GLN A 309 -15.32 -12.17 30.41
N ASN A 310 -14.07 -12.50 30.06
CA ASN A 310 -13.15 -11.60 29.37
C ASN A 310 -13.46 -11.53 27.86
N ARG A 311 -14.62 -10.97 27.47
CA ARG A 311 -15.16 -10.91 26.08
C ARG A 311 -14.17 -10.39 25.03
N LEU A 312 -13.26 -9.51 25.44
CA LEU A 312 -12.18 -9.03 24.59
C LEU A 312 -11.32 -10.19 24.05
N GLN A 313 -11.10 -11.25 24.83
CA GLN A 313 -10.35 -12.43 24.40
C GLN A 313 -11.11 -13.22 23.32
N ALA A 314 -12.44 -13.28 23.38
CA ALA A 314 -13.24 -13.97 22.37
C ALA A 314 -13.18 -13.23 21.02
N VAL A 315 -13.29 -11.90 21.05
CA VAL A 315 -13.14 -11.04 19.85
C VAL A 315 -11.75 -11.18 19.25
N ILE A 316 -10.70 -11.07 20.07
CA ILE A 316 -9.31 -11.20 19.60
C ILE A 316 -9.07 -12.61 19.04
N GLY A 317 -9.52 -13.66 19.74
CA GLY A 317 -9.34 -15.04 19.30
C GLY A 317 -10.01 -15.33 17.96
N ALA A 318 -11.25 -14.87 17.77
CA ALA A 318 -11.97 -15.02 16.50
C ALA A 318 -11.29 -14.26 15.36
N PHE A 319 -10.87 -13.00 15.59
CA PHE A 319 -10.17 -12.20 14.60
C PHE A 319 -8.82 -12.84 14.22
N SER A 320 -8.00 -13.23 15.21
CA SER A 320 -6.71 -13.87 14.97
C SER A 320 -6.83 -15.19 14.22
N LEU A 321 -7.82 -16.04 14.54
CA LEU A 321 -8.05 -17.30 13.83
C LEU A 321 -8.47 -17.06 12.37
N ALA A 322 -9.39 -16.12 12.13
CA ALA A 322 -9.84 -15.77 10.79
C ALA A 322 -8.70 -15.18 9.94
N THR A 323 -7.91 -14.27 10.50
CA THR A 323 -6.71 -13.71 9.87
C THR A 323 -5.70 -14.80 9.54
N LEU A 324 -5.39 -15.70 10.49
CA LEU A 324 -4.48 -16.81 10.27
C LEU A 324 -4.98 -17.74 9.15
N CYS A 325 -6.27 -18.07 9.16
CA CYS A 325 -6.91 -18.85 8.11
C CYS A 325 -6.74 -18.19 6.74
N ARG A 326 -6.86 -16.86 6.65
CA ARG A 326 -6.67 -16.16 5.38
C ARG A 326 -5.21 -16.13 4.92
N ILE A 327 -4.27 -15.93 5.84
CA ILE A 327 -2.83 -15.96 5.54
C ILE A 327 -2.43 -17.36 5.04
N LEU A 328 -2.90 -18.42 5.70
CA LEU A 328 -2.68 -19.80 5.25
C LEU A 328 -3.31 -20.07 3.87
N GLY A 329 -4.48 -19.48 3.61
CA GLY A 329 -5.12 -19.50 2.30
C GLY A 329 -4.25 -18.91 1.20
N ILE A 330 -3.74 -17.71 1.45
CA ILE A 330 -2.84 -16.99 0.53
C ILE A 330 -1.54 -17.79 0.30
N ALA A 331 -0.99 -18.41 1.35
CA ALA A 331 0.15 -19.32 1.22
C ALA A 331 -0.18 -20.58 0.41
N ALA A 332 -1.39 -21.13 0.56
CA ALA A 332 -1.86 -22.27 -0.23
C ALA A 332 -1.98 -21.91 -1.73
N THR A 333 -2.44 -20.71 -2.07
CA THR A 333 -2.45 -20.20 -3.46
C THR A 333 -1.05 -20.22 -4.07
N ASN A 334 -0.03 -19.81 -3.29
CA ASN A 334 1.36 -19.87 -3.73
C ASN A 334 1.82 -21.33 -3.96
N ALA A 335 1.53 -22.21 -3.01
CA ALA A 335 1.87 -23.63 -3.11
C ALA A 335 1.22 -24.32 -4.32
N ALA A 336 -0.02 -23.97 -4.65
CA ALA A 336 -0.73 -24.43 -5.84
C ALA A 336 -0.15 -23.86 -7.14
N SER A 337 0.42 -22.65 -7.09
CA SER A 337 1.03 -22.03 -8.27
C SER A 337 2.34 -22.69 -8.68
N VAL A 338 3.08 -23.26 -7.71
CA VAL A 338 4.30 -24.06 -7.95
C VAL A 338 3.95 -25.49 -8.34
N ARG A 339 3.07 -26.15 -7.56
CA ARG A 339 2.62 -27.52 -7.85
C ARG A 339 1.09 -27.56 -7.95
N PRO A 340 0.51 -27.85 -9.14
CA PRO A 340 -0.94 -27.91 -9.32
C PRO A 340 -1.64 -28.84 -8.32
N ALA A 341 -0.97 -29.92 -7.91
CA ALA A 341 -1.50 -30.87 -6.93
C ALA A 341 -1.84 -30.22 -5.58
N ASN A 342 -1.19 -29.14 -5.18
CA ASN A 342 -1.45 -28.45 -3.91
C ASN A 342 -2.76 -27.63 -3.92
N ALA A 343 -3.51 -27.64 -5.03
CA ALA A 343 -4.80 -26.96 -5.14
C ALA A 343 -5.80 -27.36 -4.04
N TYR A 344 -5.74 -28.60 -3.52
CA TYR A 344 -6.62 -29.05 -2.43
C TYR A 344 -6.46 -28.21 -1.16
N LEU A 345 -5.28 -27.64 -0.91
CA LEU A 345 -5.02 -26.82 0.29
C LEU A 345 -5.88 -25.55 0.31
N LEU A 346 -6.22 -24.99 -0.86
CA LEU A 346 -7.06 -23.79 -0.95
C LEU A 346 -8.47 -24.04 -0.41
N TYR A 347 -8.99 -25.26 -0.55
CA TYR A 347 -10.28 -25.67 -0.01
C TYR A 347 -10.15 -26.18 1.44
N ALA A 348 -9.10 -26.95 1.73
CA ALA A 348 -8.88 -27.55 3.03
C ALA A 348 -8.79 -26.49 4.15
N VAL A 349 -8.13 -25.36 3.90
CA VAL A 349 -7.96 -24.28 4.89
C VAL A 349 -9.31 -23.70 5.36
N PRO A 350 -10.16 -23.10 4.50
CA PRO A 350 -11.43 -22.53 4.95
C PRO A 350 -12.43 -23.59 5.43
N ILE A 351 -12.45 -24.78 4.82
CA ILE A 351 -13.35 -25.87 5.25
C ILE A 351 -12.97 -26.37 6.65
N SER A 352 -11.68 -26.60 6.92
CA SER A 352 -11.20 -27.04 8.23
C SER A 352 -11.54 -26.02 9.33
N ALA A 353 -11.38 -24.72 9.06
CA ALA A 353 -11.77 -23.65 9.97
C ALA A 353 -13.29 -23.62 10.22
N GLY A 354 -14.10 -23.76 9.17
CA GLY A 354 -15.56 -23.84 9.27
C GLY A 354 -16.04 -25.06 10.06
N VAL A 355 -15.49 -26.24 9.79
CA VAL A 355 -15.81 -27.50 10.49
C VAL A 355 -15.40 -27.42 11.97
N TRP A 356 -14.19 -26.93 12.25
CA TRP A 356 -13.75 -26.68 13.62
C TRP A 356 -14.69 -25.72 14.36
N ALA A 357 -15.11 -24.65 13.69
CA ALA A 357 -16.02 -23.66 14.28
C ALA A 357 -17.42 -24.22 14.54
N LEU A 358 -17.97 -25.00 13.61
CA LEU A 358 -19.25 -25.70 13.81
C LEU A 358 -19.16 -26.68 14.99
N PHE A 359 -18.08 -27.45 15.05
CA PHE A 359 -17.83 -28.38 16.15
C PHE A 359 -17.65 -27.68 17.50
N ALA A 360 -16.93 -26.55 17.52
CA ALA A 360 -16.78 -25.72 18.70
C ALA A 360 -18.12 -25.12 19.16
N THR A 361 -18.96 -24.69 18.22
CA THR A 361 -20.32 -24.18 18.51
C THR A 361 -21.22 -25.28 19.08
N TYR A 362 -21.18 -26.47 18.48
CA TYR A 362 -21.89 -27.65 19.00
C TYR A 362 -21.42 -28.02 20.41
N ARG A 363 -20.11 -28.03 20.66
CA ARG A 363 -19.54 -28.30 21.99
C ARG A 363 -19.91 -27.22 23.03
N GLN A 364 -20.04 -25.95 22.63
CA GLN A 364 -20.46 -24.88 23.54
C GLN A 364 -21.94 -24.96 23.95
N ALA A 365 -22.76 -25.71 23.22
CA ALA A 365 -24.09 -26.07 23.70
C ALA A 365 -24.05 -26.96 24.96
N VAL A 366 -22.86 -27.47 25.35
CA VAL A 366 -22.62 -28.24 26.57
C VAL A 366 -21.54 -27.52 27.42
N PRO A 367 -21.83 -27.06 28.65
CA PRO A 367 -20.85 -26.31 29.46
C PRO A 367 -19.59 -27.15 29.77
N ARG A 368 -18.39 -26.59 29.57
CA ARG A 368 -17.11 -27.20 30.00
C ARG A 368 -16.13 -26.19 30.60
N PRO A 369 -15.27 -26.64 31.54
CA PRO A 369 -14.18 -25.83 32.09
C PRO A 369 -13.07 -25.57 31.06
N PRO A 370 -12.24 -24.52 31.25
CA PRO A 370 -11.24 -24.08 30.27
C PRO A 370 -10.11 -25.10 30.04
N SER A 371 -9.70 -25.23 28.78
CA SER A 371 -8.62 -26.13 28.34
C SER A 371 -7.23 -25.70 28.84
N ARG A 372 -6.23 -26.60 28.82
CA ARG A 372 -4.84 -26.28 29.23
C ARG A 372 -4.22 -25.13 28.42
N ALA A 373 -4.48 -25.05 27.12
CA ALA A 373 -4.01 -23.97 26.26
C ALA A 373 -4.67 -22.62 26.61
N GLN A 374 -5.99 -22.62 26.88
CA GLN A 374 -6.67 -21.41 27.37
C GLN A 374 -6.12 -20.97 28.73
N ARG A 375 -5.80 -21.90 29.64
CA ARG A 375 -5.16 -21.56 30.91
C ARG A 375 -3.77 -20.95 30.72
N LEU A 376 -3.00 -21.41 29.75
CA LEU A 376 -1.66 -20.88 29.46
C LEU A 376 -1.73 -19.47 28.86
N VAL A 377 -2.67 -19.23 27.92
CA VAL A 377 -2.94 -17.90 27.37
C VAL A 377 -3.47 -16.95 28.46
N ILE A 378 -4.39 -17.41 29.30
CA ILE A 378 -4.90 -16.64 30.45
C ILE A 378 -3.75 -16.31 31.41
N ALA A 379 -2.88 -17.26 31.73
CA ALA A 379 -1.74 -17.06 32.63
C ALA A 379 -0.72 -16.05 32.07
N VAL A 380 -0.43 -16.07 30.76
CA VAL A 380 0.45 -15.08 30.12
C VAL A 380 -0.17 -13.68 30.16
N ILE A 381 -1.45 -13.57 29.84
CA ILE A 381 -2.17 -12.29 29.88
C ILE A 381 -2.28 -11.77 31.31
N ASP A 382 -2.53 -12.64 32.29
CA ASP A 382 -2.60 -12.26 33.70
C ASP A 382 -1.22 -11.90 34.25
N ARG A 383 -0.13 -12.52 33.78
CA ARG A 383 1.24 -12.07 34.08
C ARG A 383 1.54 -10.69 33.50
N LEU A 384 1.14 -10.41 32.26
CA LEU A 384 1.28 -9.09 31.63
C LEU A 384 0.44 -8.04 32.37
N LYS A 385 -0.82 -8.35 32.68
CA LYS A 385 -1.68 -7.50 33.51
C LYS A 385 -1.09 -7.28 34.90
N ALA A 386 -0.53 -8.32 35.53
CA ALA A 386 0.13 -8.24 36.84
C ALA A 386 1.39 -7.36 36.79
N LEU A 387 2.14 -7.40 35.69
CA LEU A 387 3.28 -6.51 35.46
C LEU A 387 2.80 -5.05 35.32
N PHE A 388 1.77 -4.80 34.52
CA PHE A 388 1.16 -3.49 34.35
C PHE A 388 0.51 -2.97 35.65
N THR A 389 -0.17 -3.83 36.41
CA THR A 389 -0.76 -3.46 37.69
C THR A 389 0.29 -3.29 38.77
N ARG A 390 1.42 -4.01 38.76
CA ARG A 390 2.56 -3.73 39.66
C ARG A 390 3.20 -2.38 39.36
N ILE A 391 3.33 -2.02 38.07
CA ILE A 391 3.79 -0.69 37.63
C ILE A 391 2.77 0.41 37.98
N ALA A 392 1.47 0.11 37.92
CA ALA A 392 0.41 1.06 38.31
C ALA A 392 0.25 1.18 39.84
N ALA A 393 0.40 0.08 40.58
CA ALA A 393 0.24 -0.06 42.03
C ALA A 393 1.41 0.57 42.79
N SER A 394 2.63 0.51 42.26
CA SER A 394 3.77 1.25 42.79
C SER A 394 3.55 2.77 42.74
N ARG A 395 2.75 3.26 41.78
CA ARG A 395 2.29 4.66 41.71
C ARG A 395 1.05 4.97 42.56
N THR A 396 0.16 4.00 42.81
CA THR A 396 -1.11 4.26 43.55
C THR A 396 -0.98 4.14 45.06
N ARG A 397 -0.05 3.35 45.60
CA ARG A 397 0.18 3.29 47.07
C ARG A 397 0.82 4.55 47.65
N ARG A 398 1.55 5.34 46.84
CA ARG A 398 2.02 6.69 47.24
C ARG A 398 0.94 7.78 47.18
N LEU A 399 -0.21 7.52 46.54
CA LEU A 399 -1.31 8.49 46.38
C LEU A 399 -2.44 8.33 47.41
N GLN A 400 -2.43 7.26 48.21
CA GLN A 400 -3.50 6.97 49.18
C GLN A 400 -3.26 7.56 50.58
N ARG A 401 -2.08 8.14 50.83
CA ARG A 401 -1.73 8.76 52.12
C ARG A 401 -1.70 10.29 52.12
N ARG A 402 -2.09 10.96 51.04
CA ARG A 402 -2.23 12.43 51.01
C ARG A 402 -3.59 12.86 50.44
N THR A 403 -4.41 13.32 51.38
CA THR A 403 -5.25 14.55 51.34
C THR A 403 -6.63 14.53 50.65
N ARG A 404 -7.62 14.88 51.49
CA ARG A 404 -8.81 15.71 51.26
C ARG A 404 -8.71 16.58 49.99
N GLY A 405 -9.60 16.34 49.02
CA GLY A 405 -9.70 17.10 47.76
C GLY A 405 -10.58 16.38 46.73
N GLY A 406 -11.86 16.14 47.06
CA GLY A 406 -12.75 15.23 46.33
C GLY A 406 -13.05 15.59 44.86
N GLY A 407 -13.07 16.87 44.49
CA GLY A 407 -13.39 17.30 43.12
C GLY A 407 -12.28 17.05 42.08
N PHE A 408 -11.02 17.10 42.48
CA PHE A 408 -9.87 16.92 41.57
C PHE A 408 -9.66 15.44 41.17
N PHE A 409 -9.94 14.52 42.10
CA PHE A 409 -9.77 13.08 41.88
C PHE A 409 -10.83 12.48 40.94
N VAL A 410 -12.09 12.91 41.02
CA VAL A 410 -13.16 12.45 40.12
C VAL A 410 -12.85 12.86 38.68
N ARG A 411 -12.45 14.13 38.46
CA ARG A 411 -12.02 14.64 37.14
C ARG A 411 -10.82 13.86 36.57
N ARG A 412 -9.84 13.50 37.41
CA ARG A 412 -8.64 12.75 36.96
C ARG A 412 -8.96 11.30 36.61
N THR A 413 -9.88 10.67 37.33
CA THR A 413 -10.29 9.28 37.12
C THR A 413 -11.10 9.16 35.83
N LEU A 414 -12.08 10.04 35.62
CA LEU A 414 -12.88 10.09 34.41
C LEU A 414 -12.03 10.36 33.16
N ARG A 415 -11.10 11.34 33.23
CA ARG A 415 -10.17 11.61 32.12
C ARG A 415 -9.32 10.40 31.75
N ARG A 416 -8.80 9.65 32.73
CA ARG A 416 -8.02 8.43 32.47
C ARG A 416 -8.89 7.33 31.85
N TYR A 417 -10.14 7.20 32.30
CA TYR A 417 -11.09 6.23 31.75
C TYR A 417 -11.39 6.53 30.27
N VAL A 418 -11.75 7.78 29.94
CA VAL A 418 -12.02 8.21 28.56
C VAL A 418 -10.76 8.07 27.69
N ALA A 419 -9.59 8.54 28.16
CA ALA A 419 -8.33 8.38 27.43
C ALA A 419 -8.01 6.91 27.13
N LYS A 420 -8.19 6.01 28.11
CA LYS A 420 -7.99 4.58 27.93
C LYS A 420 -8.95 4.03 26.86
N ARG A 421 -10.20 4.49 26.83
CA ARG A 421 -11.18 4.08 25.83
C ARG A 421 -10.74 4.49 24.42
N PHE A 422 -10.38 5.75 24.21
CA PHE A 422 -9.85 6.26 22.95
C PHE A 422 -8.61 5.48 22.50
N LEU A 423 -7.64 5.28 23.39
CA LEU A 423 -6.41 4.56 23.05
C LEU A 423 -6.67 3.13 22.55
N PHE A 424 -7.52 2.36 23.24
CA PHE A 424 -7.79 0.97 22.85
C PHE A 424 -8.64 0.86 21.57
N THR A 425 -9.59 1.77 21.34
CA THR A 425 -10.38 1.73 20.11
C THR A 425 -9.57 2.19 18.90
N ILE A 426 -8.69 3.19 19.06
CA ILE A 426 -7.74 3.62 18.03
C ILE A 426 -6.76 2.50 17.70
N LEU A 427 -6.14 1.89 18.71
CA LEU A 427 -5.20 0.78 18.50
C LEU A 427 -5.90 -0.43 17.85
N GLY A 428 -7.14 -0.73 18.25
CA GLY A 428 -7.94 -1.78 17.63
C GLY A 428 -8.23 -1.50 16.16
N ALA A 429 -8.63 -0.27 15.81
CA ALA A 429 -8.83 0.14 14.42
C ALA A 429 -7.53 0.08 13.61
N PHE A 430 -6.41 0.51 14.20
CA PHE A 430 -5.09 0.45 13.57
C PHE A 430 -4.66 -0.99 13.26
N VAL A 431 -4.84 -1.92 14.20
CA VAL A 431 -4.53 -3.35 13.98
C VAL A 431 -5.39 -3.94 12.86
N VAL A 432 -6.67 -3.58 12.77
CA VAL A 432 -7.54 -4.03 11.67
C VAL A 432 -7.05 -3.51 10.33
N CYS A 433 -6.75 -2.21 10.23
CA CYS A 433 -6.19 -1.61 9.02
C CYS A 433 -4.84 -2.23 8.63
N ALA A 434 -3.94 -2.42 9.60
CA ALA A 434 -2.63 -3.04 9.41
C ALA A 434 -2.76 -4.49 8.91
N CYS A 435 -3.66 -5.29 9.51
CA CYS A 435 -3.94 -6.65 9.06
C CYS A 435 -4.47 -6.68 7.62
N LEU A 436 -5.34 -5.74 7.26
CA LEU A 436 -5.92 -5.68 5.93
C LEU A 436 -4.86 -5.30 4.89
N ILE A 437 -4.05 -4.27 5.15
CA ILE A 437 -3.00 -3.87 4.21
C ILE A 437 -1.89 -4.92 4.10
N PHE A 438 -1.54 -5.59 5.21
CA PHE A 438 -0.63 -6.74 5.19
C PHE A 438 -1.15 -7.83 4.25
N MET A 439 -2.45 -8.12 4.30
CA MET A 439 -3.04 -9.12 3.42
C MET A 439 -2.98 -8.71 1.94
N ILE A 440 -3.26 -7.44 1.63
CA ILE A 440 -3.16 -6.91 0.27
C ILE A 440 -1.71 -6.95 -0.22
N ASP A 441 -0.77 -6.50 0.60
CA ASP A 441 0.66 -6.49 0.28
C ASP A 441 1.20 -7.92 0.11
N MET A 442 0.77 -8.87 0.95
CA MET A 442 1.08 -10.30 0.75
C MET A 442 0.59 -10.82 -0.60
N VAL A 443 -0.61 -10.44 -1.05
CA VAL A 443 -1.12 -10.83 -2.36
C VAL A 443 -0.24 -10.25 -3.49
N GLU A 444 0.27 -9.03 -3.31
CA GLU A 444 1.19 -8.39 -4.27
C GLU A 444 2.60 -8.99 -4.20
N LEU A 445 3.15 -9.26 -3.03
CA LEU A 445 4.44 -9.95 -2.86
C LEU A 445 4.41 -11.35 -3.45
N LEU A 446 3.31 -12.07 -3.29
CA LEU A 446 3.11 -13.33 -4.00
C LEU A 446 3.00 -13.12 -5.51
N ARG A 447 2.42 -12.02 -5.98
CA ARG A 447 2.41 -11.68 -7.41
C ARG A 447 3.83 -11.45 -7.94
N MET A 448 4.68 -10.78 -7.17
CA MET A 448 6.10 -10.56 -7.52
C MET A 448 6.90 -11.87 -7.45
N SER A 449 6.73 -12.64 -6.36
CA SER A 449 7.29 -13.99 -6.18
C SER A 449 7.00 -14.94 -7.31
N ARG A 450 5.82 -14.82 -7.92
CA ARG A 450 5.36 -15.73 -8.95
C ARG A 450 6.20 -15.67 -10.23
N ARG A 451 7.06 -14.66 -10.43
CA ARG A 451 8.04 -14.61 -11.52
C ARG A 451 9.33 -15.37 -11.17
N ALA A 452 9.82 -15.17 -9.94
CA ALA A 452 10.96 -15.84 -9.32
C ALA A 452 10.72 -17.33 -9.07
N THR A 453 11.37 -18.17 -9.86
CA THR A 453 11.38 -19.61 -9.63
C THR A 453 12.06 -19.93 -8.28
N ASP A 454 11.32 -20.59 -7.38
CA ASP A 454 11.79 -21.26 -6.15
C ASP A 454 11.98 -20.43 -4.86
N LEU A 455 10.99 -19.59 -4.51
CA LEU A 455 11.02 -18.81 -3.26
C LEU A 455 10.34 -19.50 -2.07
N SER A 456 11.07 -19.60 -0.95
CA SER A 456 10.53 -20.06 0.33
C SER A 456 9.46 -19.10 0.86
N GLY A 457 8.26 -19.61 1.14
CA GLY A 457 7.14 -18.82 1.67
C GLY A 457 7.45 -18.11 2.99
N LYS A 458 8.46 -18.58 3.74
CA LYS A 458 8.97 -17.91 4.95
C LYS A 458 9.63 -16.58 4.64
N THR A 459 10.45 -16.52 3.59
CA THR A 459 11.18 -15.31 3.19
C THR A 459 10.20 -14.23 2.72
N LEU A 460 9.17 -14.63 1.95
CA LEU A 460 8.10 -13.72 1.52
C LEU A 460 7.32 -13.14 2.71
N LEU A 461 6.97 -13.99 3.68
CA LEU A 461 6.30 -13.54 4.90
C LEU A 461 7.16 -12.53 5.66
N TRP A 462 8.47 -12.78 5.78
CA TRP A 462 9.41 -11.87 6.44
C TRP A 462 9.51 -10.52 5.73
N ILE A 463 9.63 -10.51 4.39
CA ILE A 463 9.66 -9.29 3.58
C ILE A 463 8.38 -8.47 3.81
N GLY A 464 7.19 -9.08 3.76
CA GLY A 464 5.96 -8.32 4.00
C GLY A 464 5.78 -7.85 5.44
N LEU A 465 6.28 -8.59 6.43
CA LEU A 465 6.30 -8.14 7.82
C LEU A 465 7.20 -6.92 8.02
N LEU A 466 8.35 -6.87 7.33
CA LEU A 466 9.25 -5.73 7.35
C LEU A 466 8.67 -4.50 6.63
N ARG A 467 7.86 -4.70 5.57
CA ARG A 467 7.16 -3.61 4.87
C ARG A 467 5.94 -3.09 5.62
N LEU A 468 5.33 -3.90 6.48
CA LEU A 468 4.07 -3.60 7.16
C LEU A 468 4.09 -2.27 7.95
N PRO A 469 5.12 -1.94 8.76
CA PRO A 469 5.16 -0.68 9.49
C PRO A 469 5.02 0.53 8.56
N ALA A 470 5.78 0.56 7.45
CA ALA A 470 5.77 1.66 6.49
C ALA A 470 4.41 1.84 5.82
N PHE A 471 3.73 0.74 5.44
CA PHE A 471 2.39 0.84 4.86
C PHE A 471 1.31 1.19 5.88
N SER A 472 1.43 0.69 7.12
CA SER A 472 0.47 0.97 8.19
C SER A 472 0.51 2.44 8.64
N GLU A 473 1.65 3.11 8.50
CA GLU A 473 1.84 4.53 8.81
C GLU A 473 0.91 5.44 8.01
N ILE A 474 0.66 5.11 6.74
CA ILE A 474 -0.25 5.83 5.85
C ILE A 474 -1.71 5.75 6.36
N LEU A 475 -2.09 4.63 6.98
CA LEU A 475 -3.45 4.37 7.46
C LEU A 475 -3.71 4.86 8.89
N LEU A 476 -2.70 5.42 9.56
CA LEU A 476 -2.80 5.84 10.96
C LEU A 476 -3.89 6.90 11.19
N SER A 477 -4.03 7.85 10.27
CA SER A 477 -5.06 8.90 10.32
C SER A 477 -6.48 8.33 10.28
N PHE A 478 -6.72 7.39 9.37
CA PHE A 478 -8.00 6.68 9.25
C PHE A 478 -8.29 5.83 10.48
N ALA A 479 -7.29 5.14 11.02
CA ALA A 479 -7.42 4.37 12.24
C ALA A 479 -7.80 5.27 13.44
N VAL A 480 -7.23 6.47 13.52
CA VAL A 480 -7.58 7.46 14.54
C VAL A 480 -9.02 7.95 14.38
N LEU A 481 -9.46 8.27 13.16
CA LEU A 481 -10.83 8.69 12.88
C LEU A 481 -11.83 7.60 13.29
N VAL A 482 -11.70 6.40 12.73
CA VAL A 482 -12.61 5.26 12.99
C VAL A 482 -12.56 4.85 14.47
N GLY A 483 -11.38 4.83 15.07
CA GLY A 483 -11.19 4.53 16.49
C GLY A 483 -11.83 5.58 17.42
N SER A 484 -11.80 6.86 17.04
CA SER A 484 -12.41 7.96 17.80
C SER A 484 -13.93 7.94 17.70
N ILE A 485 -14.48 7.69 16.50
CA ILE A 485 -15.92 7.45 16.29
C ILE A 485 -16.37 6.25 17.16
N GLY A 486 -15.61 5.15 17.13
CA GLY A 486 -15.87 3.97 17.95
C GLY A 486 -15.83 4.24 19.46
N ALA A 487 -14.90 5.08 19.94
CA ALA A 487 -14.83 5.49 21.34
C ALA A 487 -16.06 6.31 21.75
N LEU A 488 -16.38 7.35 20.99
CA LEU A 488 -17.50 8.27 21.30
C LEU A 488 -18.85 7.54 21.24
N LEU A 489 -19.08 6.73 20.21
CA LEU A 489 -20.29 5.92 20.12
C LEU A 489 -20.42 4.92 21.27
N SER A 490 -19.31 4.34 21.71
CA SER A 490 -19.32 3.45 22.87
C SER A 490 -19.69 4.16 24.16
N LEU A 491 -19.23 5.40 24.37
CA LEU A 491 -19.57 6.19 25.57
C LEU A 491 -21.04 6.61 25.52
N ASN A 492 -21.48 7.04 24.34
CA ASN A 492 -22.83 7.55 24.13
C ASN A 492 -23.86 6.41 24.29
N ARG A 493 -23.58 5.20 23.76
CA ARG A 493 -24.46 4.02 23.90
C ARG A 493 -24.69 3.55 25.32
N LYS A 494 -23.70 3.72 26.20
CA LYS A 494 -23.82 3.38 27.62
C LYS A 494 -24.43 4.53 28.44
N SER A 495 -24.93 5.57 27.78
CA SER A 495 -25.38 6.83 28.37
C SER A 495 -24.32 7.52 29.23
N GLU A 496 -23.04 7.13 29.13
CA GLU A 496 -21.94 7.73 29.90
C GLU A 496 -21.76 9.19 29.47
N LEU A 497 -21.93 9.48 28.18
CA LEU A 497 -21.83 10.83 27.65
C LEU A 497 -22.97 11.74 28.10
N THR A 498 -24.20 11.24 28.12
CA THR A 498 -25.37 11.95 28.62
C THR A 498 -25.22 12.28 30.10
N VAL A 499 -24.75 11.32 30.91
CA VAL A 499 -24.47 11.51 32.34
C VAL A 499 -23.36 12.53 32.58
N MET A 500 -22.29 12.49 31.78
CA MET A 500 -21.23 13.50 31.84
C MET A 500 -21.77 14.91 31.56
N ARG A 501 -22.62 15.05 30.53
CA ARG A 501 -23.25 16.34 30.16
C ARG A 501 -24.23 16.83 31.24
N SER A 502 -25.05 15.95 31.81
CA SER A 502 -25.97 16.33 32.90
C SER A 502 -25.23 16.74 34.17
N ALA A 503 -23.99 16.28 34.36
CA ALA A 503 -23.10 16.70 35.44
C ALA A 503 -22.36 18.03 35.15
N GLY A 504 -22.73 18.75 34.08
CA GLY A 504 -22.14 20.05 33.70
C GLY A 504 -20.79 19.94 32.98
N MET A 505 -20.43 18.78 32.44
CA MET A 505 -19.21 18.63 31.64
C MET A 505 -19.45 19.14 30.22
N SER A 506 -18.69 20.18 29.83
CA SER A 506 -18.74 20.71 28.46
C SER A 506 -18.11 19.76 27.45
N ALA A 507 -18.41 19.98 26.16
CA ALA A 507 -17.91 19.07 25.13
C ALA A 507 -16.38 19.00 25.05
N TRP A 508 -15.76 20.17 25.17
CA TRP A 508 -14.33 20.33 25.17
C TRP A 508 -13.64 19.57 26.31
N GLN A 509 -14.31 19.42 27.46
CA GLN A 509 -13.76 18.68 28.59
C GLN A 509 -13.76 17.16 28.36
N PHE A 510 -14.76 16.60 27.68
CA PHE A 510 -14.75 15.18 27.34
C PHE A 510 -13.83 14.86 26.15
N LEU A 511 -13.61 15.79 25.22
CA LEU A 511 -12.70 15.59 24.07
C LEU A 511 -11.23 15.68 24.45
N ARG A 512 -10.87 16.54 25.41
CA ARG A 512 -9.47 16.72 25.89
C ARG A 512 -8.71 15.39 26.11
N PRO A 513 -9.25 14.38 26.81
CA PRO A 513 -8.57 13.09 26.93
C PRO A 513 -8.25 12.43 25.58
N GLY A 514 -9.19 12.43 24.63
CA GLY A 514 -8.97 11.89 23.28
C GLY A 514 -7.90 12.66 22.52
N LEU A 515 -7.97 14.00 22.54
CA LEU A 515 -6.97 14.89 21.93
C LEU A 515 -5.56 14.68 22.51
N THR A 516 -5.45 14.48 23.83
CA THR A 516 -4.14 14.18 24.45
C THR A 516 -3.60 12.83 24.02
N VAL A 517 -4.45 11.83 23.84
CA VAL A 517 -4.02 10.50 23.37
C VAL A 517 -3.51 10.59 21.94
N THR A 518 -4.21 11.30 21.05
CA THR A 518 -3.80 11.38 19.64
C THR A 518 -2.61 12.30 19.42
N LEU A 519 -2.46 13.36 20.20
CA LEU A 519 -1.24 14.15 20.22
C LEU A 519 -0.02 13.27 20.58
N LEU A 520 -0.13 12.48 21.66
CA LEU A 520 0.94 11.58 22.08
C LEU A 520 1.21 10.48 21.04
N LEU A 521 0.17 9.88 20.46
CA LEU A 521 0.32 8.89 19.39
C LEU A 521 0.95 9.50 18.14
N GLY A 522 0.62 10.74 17.79
CA GLY A 522 1.21 11.45 16.65
C GLY A 522 2.69 11.74 16.85
N ILE A 523 3.06 12.21 18.05
CA ILE A 523 4.48 12.41 18.40
C ILE A 523 5.23 11.07 18.34
N LEU A 524 4.68 10.01 18.97
CA LEU A 524 5.28 8.67 18.94
C LEU A 524 5.40 8.12 17.51
N ALA A 525 4.41 8.39 16.66
CA ALA A 525 4.41 7.96 15.27
C ALA A 525 5.55 8.60 14.45
N VAL A 526 5.90 9.85 14.75
CA VAL A 526 6.98 10.57 14.07
C VAL A 526 8.34 10.21 14.65
N THR A 527 8.48 10.20 15.97
CA THR A 527 9.79 10.07 16.62
C THR A 527 10.29 8.64 16.76
N LEU A 528 9.38 7.67 16.90
CA LEU A 528 9.72 6.27 17.12
C LEU A 528 9.25 5.36 15.98
N PHE A 529 7.98 5.48 15.57
CA PHE A 529 7.41 4.56 14.59
C PHE A 529 7.97 4.78 13.18
N ASN A 530 8.11 6.04 12.75
CA ASN A 530 8.64 6.34 11.41
C ASN A 530 10.10 5.88 11.22
N PRO A 531 11.06 6.14 12.14
CA PRO A 531 12.41 5.59 12.01
C PRO A 531 12.44 4.06 11.99
N LEU A 532 11.62 3.40 12.83
CA LEU A 532 11.46 1.95 12.80
C LEU A 532 10.93 1.46 11.45
N ALA A 533 9.93 2.15 10.89
CA ALA A 533 9.33 1.82 9.62
C ALA A 533 10.29 2.05 8.44
N ALA A 534 11.08 3.12 8.48
CA ALA A 534 12.11 3.42 7.48
C ALA A 534 13.22 2.35 7.50
N ALA A 535 13.71 1.97 8.68
CA ALA A 535 14.71 0.91 8.83
C ALA A 535 14.19 -0.45 8.33
N ALA A 536 12.99 -0.84 8.76
CA ALA A 536 12.37 -2.09 8.33
C ALA A 536 12.11 -2.12 6.81
N ARG A 537 11.70 -0.98 6.23
CA ARG A 537 11.54 -0.85 4.78
C ARG A 537 12.85 -0.99 4.03
N SER A 538 13.92 -0.34 4.50
CA SER A 538 15.27 -0.46 3.91
C SER A 538 15.76 -1.92 3.90
N GLU A 539 15.58 -2.63 5.02
CA GLU A 539 15.91 -4.07 5.11
C GLU A 539 15.05 -4.92 4.16
N ALA A 540 13.75 -4.62 4.06
CA ALA A 540 12.86 -5.30 3.12
C ALA A 540 13.28 -5.08 1.67
N GLU A 541 13.71 -3.87 1.31
CA GLU A 541 14.20 -3.51 -0.02
C GLU A 541 15.51 -4.24 -0.34
N GLN A 542 16.45 -4.34 0.60
CA GLN A 542 17.68 -5.11 0.46
C GLN A 542 17.40 -6.61 0.24
N LEU A 543 16.57 -7.22 1.08
CA LEU A 543 16.16 -8.62 0.93
C LEU A 543 15.42 -8.85 -0.38
N THR A 544 14.57 -7.90 -0.78
CA THR A 544 13.91 -7.96 -2.09
C THR A 544 14.95 -7.93 -3.20
N ALA A 545 15.93 -7.02 -3.13
CA ALA A 545 16.99 -6.90 -4.13
C ALA A 545 17.91 -8.12 -4.17
N GLU A 546 18.12 -8.85 -3.07
CA GLU A 546 18.92 -10.08 -3.06
C GLU A 546 18.14 -11.27 -3.63
N VAL A 547 16.91 -11.44 -3.14
CA VAL A 547 16.04 -12.59 -3.43
C VAL A 547 15.48 -12.50 -4.85
N PHE A 548 15.08 -11.30 -5.25
CA PHE A 548 14.64 -11.04 -6.61
C PHE A 548 15.81 -10.65 -7.49
N GLY A 549 16.95 -10.16 -6.98
CA GLY A 549 18.12 -9.67 -7.74
C GLY A 549 18.64 -10.51 -8.89
N ARG A 550 18.53 -11.84 -8.82
CA ARG A 550 18.98 -12.74 -9.89
C ARG A 550 18.02 -12.79 -11.07
N GLU A 551 16.72 -12.63 -10.80
CA GLU A 551 15.67 -12.46 -11.81
C GLU A 551 15.23 -11.00 -11.99
N ALA A 552 15.61 -10.11 -11.10
CA ALA A 552 15.66 -8.68 -11.26
C ALA A 552 16.91 -8.28 -12.03
N GLY A 553 17.88 -9.20 -12.17
CA GLY A 553 18.88 -9.26 -13.22
C GLY A 553 18.28 -9.70 -14.56
N LEU A 554 17.15 -10.43 -14.56
CA LEU A 554 16.32 -10.72 -15.75
C LEU A 554 15.23 -9.65 -15.98
N LEU A 555 14.85 -8.87 -14.95
CA LEU A 555 14.09 -7.62 -15.07
C LEU A 555 15.02 -6.42 -15.36
N ALA A 556 16.31 -6.52 -15.05
CA ALA A 556 17.38 -5.65 -15.55
C ALA A 556 17.86 -6.14 -16.93
N ALA A 557 17.64 -7.42 -17.27
CA ALA A 557 17.53 -7.87 -18.66
C ALA A 557 16.21 -7.41 -19.31
N SER A 558 15.33 -6.77 -18.53
CA SER A 558 14.23 -5.90 -18.97
C SER A 558 14.46 -4.40 -18.74
N GLY A 559 15.71 -3.94 -18.93
CA GLY A 559 16.00 -2.54 -19.28
C GLY A 559 16.27 -1.59 -18.12
N GLU A 560 15.97 -1.99 -16.88
CA GLU A 560 16.19 -1.19 -15.67
C GLU A 560 17.68 -1.14 -15.25
N GLY A 561 18.56 -0.71 -16.15
CA GLY A 561 19.84 -0.16 -15.71
C GLY A 561 19.62 1.24 -15.13
N SER A 562 20.27 1.58 -14.02
CA SER A 562 20.19 2.94 -13.49
C SER A 562 20.94 3.86 -14.45
N TRP A 563 20.19 4.73 -15.12
CA TRP A 563 20.72 5.73 -16.03
C TRP A 563 21.05 7.00 -15.27
N LEU A 564 22.22 7.54 -15.56
CA LEU A 564 22.77 8.71 -14.91
C LEU A 564 23.39 9.60 -15.98
N ARG A 565 22.99 10.87 -16.03
CA ARG A 565 23.70 11.88 -16.79
C ARG A 565 24.51 12.72 -15.82
N GLN A 566 25.78 12.89 -16.09
CA GLN A 566 26.72 13.64 -15.25
C GLN A 566 27.62 14.52 -16.11
N ASP A 567 28.26 15.47 -15.44
CA ASP A 567 29.32 16.29 -16.02
C ASP A 567 30.67 15.96 -15.37
N GLY A 568 31.73 16.04 -16.16
CA GLY A 568 33.12 15.91 -15.72
C GLY A 568 34.02 16.94 -16.41
N ALA A 569 35.31 16.88 -16.10
CA ALA A 569 36.31 17.75 -16.71
C ALA A 569 36.43 17.54 -18.23
N ASP A 570 36.13 16.33 -18.70
CA ASP A 570 36.25 15.93 -20.11
C ASP A 570 34.96 16.16 -20.92
N GLY A 571 33.95 16.79 -20.31
CA GLY A 571 32.62 17.02 -20.91
C GLY A 571 31.51 16.19 -20.26
N GLN A 572 30.35 16.15 -20.92
CA GLN A 572 29.18 15.43 -20.39
C GLN A 572 29.35 13.92 -20.59
N SER A 573 28.88 13.11 -19.65
CA SER A 573 28.75 11.66 -19.84
C SER A 573 27.38 11.13 -19.44
N VAL A 574 26.96 10.07 -20.13
CA VAL A 574 25.78 9.28 -19.76
C VAL A 574 26.22 7.88 -19.39
N ILE A 575 25.91 7.47 -18.16
CA ILE A 575 26.21 6.15 -17.63
C ILE A 575 24.91 5.36 -17.52
N ASN A 576 24.95 4.10 -17.92
CA ASN A 576 23.97 3.07 -17.58
C ASN A 576 24.67 2.00 -16.77
N ALA A 577 24.08 1.58 -15.66
CA ALA A 577 24.58 0.46 -14.86
C ALA A 577 23.50 -0.59 -14.67
N ARG A 578 23.79 -1.85 -14.99
CA ARG A 578 22.85 -2.95 -14.76
C ARG A 578 22.50 -3.17 -13.29
N ALA A 579 23.44 -2.89 -12.41
CA ALA A 579 23.21 -2.94 -10.97
C ALA A 579 24.02 -1.87 -10.26
N SER A 580 23.45 -1.36 -9.18
CA SER A 580 24.06 -0.39 -8.27
C SER A 580 24.10 -0.99 -6.87
N SER A 581 25.26 -0.90 -6.22
CA SER A 581 25.52 -1.42 -4.88
C SER A 581 26.22 -0.36 -4.03
N ASN A 582 26.18 -0.51 -2.71
CA ASN A 582 26.74 0.46 -1.75
C ASN A 582 26.25 1.89 -2.02
N GLN A 583 24.94 2.08 -2.12
CA GLN A 583 24.34 3.42 -2.31
C GLN A 583 24.79 4.13 -3.60
N GLY A 584 25.15 3.38 -4.64
CA GLY A 584 25.63 3.93 -5.91
C GLY A 584 27.13 4.08 -6.03
N LEU A 585 27.91 3.77 -4.99
CA LEU A 585 29.37 3.88 -5.04
C LEU A 585 30.04 2.80 -5.89
N SER A 586 29.39 1.64 -6.07
CA SER A 586 29.89 0.57 -6.93
C SER A 586 28.80 0.14 -7.90
N LEU A 587 29.10 0.27 -9.19
CA LEU A 587 28.22 -0.10 -10.30
C LEU A 587 28.75 -1.36 -10.98
N ALA A 588 27.84 -2.20 -11.48
CA ALA A 588 28.19 -3.42 -12.21
C ALA A 588 27.51 -3.44 -13.59
N GLY A 589 28.24 -3.94 -14.59
CA GLY A 589 27.81 -3.96 -16.00
C GLY A 589 27.53 -2.55 -16.50
N VAL A 590 28.57 -1.75 -16.62
CA VAL A 590 28.51 -0.31 -16.85
C VAL A 590 28.73 0.00 -18.33
N ILE A 591 27.86 0.83 -18.88
CA ILE A 591 27.99 1.40 -20.23
C ILE A 591 28.04 2.91 -20.06
N ALA A 592 29.14 3.54 -20.45
CA ALA A 592 29.28 5.00 -20.43
C ALA A 592 29.43 5.55 -21.85
N PHE A 593 28.72 6.64 -22.14
CA PHE A 593 28.84 7.42 -23.37
C PHE A 593 29.45 8.78 -23.01
N GLN A 594 30.63 9.10 -23.53
CA GLN A 594 31.28 10.41 -23.35
C GLN A 594 30.93 11.34 -24.51
N PHE A 595 30.65 12.59 -24.17
CA PHE A 595 30.40 13.67 -25.12
C PHE A 595 31.41 14.79 -24.93
N ASP A 596 31.80 15.45 -26.02
CA ASP A 596 32.63 16.65 -25.96
C ASP A 596 31.83 17.85 -25.39
N PRO A 597 32.48 18.97 -25.01
CA PRO A 597 31.79 20.17 -24.53
C PRO A 597 30.77 20.75 -25.52
N GLN A 598 30.87 20.41 -26.81
CA GLN A 598 29.93 20.81 -27.86
C GLN A 598 28.72 19.86 -27.96
N GLY A 599 28.72 18.74 -27.24
CA GLY A 599 27.64 17.75 -27.19
C GLY A 599 27.76 16.62 -28.22
N ARG A 600 28.90 16.48 -28.91
CA ARG A 600 29.15 15.41 -29.88
C ARG A 600 29.66 14.17 -29.17
N PHE A 601 29.19 13.01 -29.62
CA PHE A 601 29.63 11.72 -29.08
C PHE A 601 31.12 11.46 -29.42
N VAL A 602 31.91 11.13 -28.41
CA VAL A 602 33.36 10.88 -28.53
C VAL A 602 33.66 9.39 -28.45
N GLU A 603 33.22 8.74 -27.37
CA GLU A 603 33.56 7.35 -27.11
C GLU A 603 32.51 6.64 -26.24
N ARG A 604 32.43 5.31 -26.43
CA ARG A 604 31.63 4.41 -25.60
C ARG A 604 32.55 3.49 -24.82
N MET A 605 32.30 3.38 -23.52
CA MET A 605 33.03 2.50 -22.61
C MET A 605 32.09 1.42 -22.11
N ASP A 606 32.43 0.16 -22.34
CA ASP A 606 31.72 -1.00 -21.78
C ASP A 606 32.63 -1.64 -20.71
N ALA A 607 32.25 -1.55 -19.43
CA ALA A 607 33.04 -2.03 -18.29
C ALA A 607 32.29 -3.08 -17.45
N GLU A 608 33.01 -4.02 -16.85
CA GLU A 608 32.41 -5.01 -15.95
C GLU A 608 31.98 -4.38 -14.62
N ARG A 609 32.77 -3.42 -14.11
CA ARG A 609 32.54 -2.76 -12.82
C ARG A 609 33.03 -1.31 -12.86
N ALA A 610 32.33 -0.42 -12.16
CA ALA A 610 32.81 0.93 -11.88
C ALA A 610 32.78 1.20 -10.38
N VAL A 611 33.78 1.89 -9.84
CA VAL A 611 33.83 2.37 -8.46
C VAL A 611 34.01 3.88 -8.45
N LEU A 612 33.19 4.59 -7.68
CA LEU A 612 33.29 6.03 -7.55
C LEU A 612 34.45 6.38 -6.60
N GLN A 613 35.45 7.08 -7.13
CA GLN A 613 36.53 7.73 -6.38
C GLN A 613 36.28 9.24 -6.33
N ASP A 614 37.14 9.99 -5.62
CA ASP A 614 37.02 11.45 -5.58
C ASP A 614 37.35 12.07 -6.94
N GLY A 615 36.31 12.49 -7.67
CA GLY A 615 36.41 13.22 -8.94
C GLY A 615 36.44 12.34 -10.20
N TYR A 616 36.41 11.01 -10.08
CA TYR A 616 36.37 10.11 -11.24
C TYR A 616 35.73 8.75 -10.89
N TRP A 617 35.16 8.11 -11.92
CA TRP A 617 34.79 6.71 -11.92
C TRP A 617 35.97 5.87 -12.38
N GLU A 618 36.36 4.91 -11.56
CA GLU A 618 37.35 3.91 -11.90
C GLU A 618 36.64 2.69 -12.51
N LEU A 619 36.80 2.51 -13.83
CA LEU A 619 36.16 1.46 -14.62
C LEU A 619 37.13 0.29 -14.79
N TYR A 620 36.71 -0.91 -14.38
CA TYR A 620 37.50 -2.14 -14.44
C TYR A 620 37.09 -3.00 -15.64
N ARG A 621 38.09 -3.54 -16.34
CA ARG A 621 37.95 -4.38 -17.54
C ARG A 621 37.08 -3.70 -18.59
N THR A 622 37.59 -2.59 -19.10
CA THR A 622 36.85 -1.65 -19.93
C THR A 622 37.23 -1.82 -21.38
N THR A 623 36.24 -2.02 -22.24
CA THR A 623 36.40 -1.94 -23.69
C THR A 623 35.95 -0.55 -24.16
N VAL A 624 36.85 0.20 -24.77
CA VAL A 624 36.60 1.55 -25.27
C VAL A 624 36.44 1.50 -26.79
N SER A 625 35.28 1.92 -27.28
CA SER A 625 34.94 1.96 -28.70
C SER A 625 34.78 3.40 -29.16
N ARG A 626 35.54 3.80 -30.18
CA ARG A 626 35.54 5.15 -30.75
C ARG A 626 35.06 5.11 -32.21
N PRO A 627 34.39 6.16 -32.72
CA PRO A 627 34.04 6.23 -34.13
C PRO A 627 35.29 6.06 -35.00
N LEU A 628 35.20 5.24 -36.06
CA LEU A 628 36.26 5.04 -37.06
C LEU A 628 37.59 4.45 -36.51
N ARG A 629 37.58 3.83 -35.31
CA ARG A 629 38.73 3.13 -34.73
C ARG A 629 38.32 1.74 -34.23
N GLU A 630 39.30 0.83 -34.20
CA GLU A 630 39.13 -0.47 -33.59
C GLU A 630 38.94 -0.34 -32.06
N PRO A 631 38.15 -1.22 -31.42
CA PRO A 631 37.97 -1.23 -29.98
C PRO A 631 39.28 -1.54 -29.24
N GLU A 632 39.57 -0.73 -28.22
CA GLU A 632 40.73 -0.91 -27.35
C GLU A 632 40.30 -1.47 -25.99
N TYR A 633 41.09 -2.37 -25.42
CA TYR A 633 40.83 -2.97 -24.11
C TYR A 633 41.79 -2.41 -23.06
N PHE A 634 41.23 -2.00 -21.91
CA PHE A 634 41.97 -1.49 -20.76
C PHE A 634 41.57 -2.24 -19.50
N ASP A 635 42.54 -2.64 -18.67
CA ASP A 635 42.25 -3.26 -17.38
C ASP A 635 41.62 -2.27 -16.39
N THR A 636 42.08 -1.02 -16.42
CA THR A 636 41.51 0.11 -15.65
C THR A 636 41.41 1.33 -16.55
N TYR A 637 40.28 2.04 -16.50
CA TYR A 637 40.04 3.29 -17.23
C TYR A 637 39.37 4.31 -16.29
N SER A 638 39.77 5.58 -16.36
CA SER A 638 39.21 6.64 -15.53
C SER A 638 38.25 7.52 -16.32
N LEU A 639 37.03 7.69 -15.83
CA LEU A 639 36.02 8.60 -16.38
C LEU A 639 35.79 9.76 -15.40
N SER A 640 36.08 11.00 -15.79
CA SER A 640 35.92 12.16 -14.89
C SER A 640 34.47 12.39 -14.46
N THR A 641 34.26 12.83 -13.22
CA THR A 641 32.94 13.17 -12.69
C THR A 641 33.00 14.26 -11.62
N HIS A 642 32.00 15.14 -11.61
CA HIS A 642 31.77 16.08 -10.51
C HIS A 642 30.86 15.49 -9.41
N LEU A 643 30.47 14.22 -9.53
CA LEU A 643 29.71 13.51 -8.50
C LEU A 643 30.60 13.11 -7.35
N ASN A 644 30.09 13.32 -6.14
CA ASN A 644 30.70 12.86 -4.90
C ASN A 644 29.87 11.72 -4.30
N ARG A 645 30.38 11.10 -3.23
CA ARG A 645 29.73 9.97 -2.54
C ARG A 645 28.30 10.29 -2.06
N GLU A 646 28.00 11.55 -1.76
CA GLU A 646 26.68 12.00 -1.30
C GLU A 646 25.68 12.18 -2.44
N ARG A 647 26.14 12.61 -3.63
CA ARG A 647 25.29 12.92 -4.80
C ARG A 647 24.92 11.71 -5.64
N VAL A 648 25.72 10.64 -5.60
CA VAL A 648 25.54 9.50 -6.52
C VAL A 648 24.24 8.74 -6.26
N GLY A 649 23.81 8.62 -5.00
CA GLY A 649 22.57 7.92 -4.64
C GLY A 649 21.29 8.65 -5.07
N ASP A 650 21.30 9.99 -4.97
CA ASP A 650 20.22 10.86 -5.44
C ASP A 650 20.15 10.86 -6.97
N ALA A 651 21.31 10.93 -7.63
CA ALA A 651 21.39 10.99 -9.09
C ALA A 651 20.99 9.67 -9.78
N LEU A 652 21.16 8.53 -9.10
CA LEU A 652 20.68 7.21 -9.56
C LEU A 652 19.20 6.94 -9.22
N GLY A 653 18.51 7.90 -8.58
CA GLY A 653 17.08 7.81 -8.29
C GLY A 653 16.71 6.77 -7.23
N SER A 654 17.65 6.40 -6.34
CA SER A 654 17.34 5.48 -5.26
C SER A 654 16.34 6.14 -4.29
N GLU A 655 15.09 5.67 -4.24
CA GLU A 655 14.12 6.14 -3.24
C GLU A 655 14.51 5.60 -1.87
N ILE A 656 15.41 6.31 -1.19
CA ILE A 656 15.87 5.95 0.14
C ILE A 656 14.67 5.99 1.09
N ALA A 657 14.48 4.93 1.87
CA ALA A 657 13.63 4.97 3.06
C ALA A 657 14.27 5.89 4.11
N VAL A 658 14.06 7.21 3.99
CA VAL A 658 14.65 8.21 4.88
C VAL A 658 13.87 8.28 6.19
N SER A 659 14.57 8.16 7.31
CA SER A 659 13.97 8.35 8.63
C SER A 659 13.77 9.82 8.98
N PHE A 660 12.80 10.13 9.83
CA PHE A 660 12.54 11.50 10.30
C PHE A 660 13.80 12.23 10.80
N TRP A 661 14.66 11.55 11.54
CA TRP A 661 15.86 12.14 12.14
C TRP A 661 16.97 12.45 11.14
N GLN A 662 16.99 11.79 9.98
CA GLN A 662 17.98 12.02 8.92
C GLN A 662 17.60 13.19 7.99
N LEU A 663 16.32 13.58 7.95
CA LEU A 663 15.82 14.60 7.03
C LEU A 663 16.48 15.98 7.21
N PRO A 664 16.69 16.52 8.42
CA PRO A 664 17.32 17.83 8.58
C PRO A 664 18.74 17.88 8.01
N ASP A 665 19.53 16.82 8.25
CA ASP A 665 20.90 16.73 7.76
C ASP A 665 20.93 16.62 6.24
N LEU A 666 20.03 15.82 5.65
CA LEU A 666 19.90 15.69 4.19
C LEU A 666 19.44 17.00 3.53
N ILE A 667 18.53 17.75 4.17
CA ILE A 667 18.10 19.08 3.68
C ILE A 667 19.28 20.04 3.66
N GLN A 668 20.03 20.13 4.77
CA GLN A 668 21.20 21.02 4.84
C GLN A 668 22.30 20.61 3.88
N ALA A 669 22.58 19.31 3.76
CA ALA A 669 23.56 18.78 2.81
C ALA A 669 23.16 19.12 1.37
N SER A 670 21.89 18.92 1.02
CA SER A 670 21.35 19.27 -0.32
C SER A 670 21.47 20.77 -0.61
N GLU A 671 21.10 21.62 0.35
CA GLU A 671 21.15 23.09 0.19
C GLU A 671 22.59 23.62 0.08
N LYS A 672 23.49 23.14 0.93
CA LYS A 672 24.93 23.48 0.86
C LYS A 672 25.55 23.01 -0.45
N ALA A 673 25.03 21.93 -1.02
CA ALA A 673 25.45 21.38 -2.30
C ALA A 673 24.82 22.07 -3.52
N GLY A 674 23.96 23.09 -3.34
CA GLY A 674 23.27 23.80 -4.43
C GLY A 674 22.13 23.02 -5.09
N LEU A 675 21.61 21.99 -4.42
CA LEU A 675 20.59 21.07 -4.94
C LEU A 675 19.19 21.43 -4.46
N SER A 676 18.17 20.98 -5.20
CA SER A 676 16.77 21.19 -4.83
C SER A 676 16.37 20.32 -3.64
N ALA A 677 16.32 20.89 -2.44
CA ALA A 677 15.85 20.21 -1.23
C ALA A 677 14.31 20.11 -1.10
N SER A 678 13.55 20.46 -2.14
CA SER A 678 12.08 20.59 -2.08
C SER A 678 11.37 19.31 -1.64
N LYS A 679 11.79 18.15 -2.17
CA LYS A 679 11.22 16.83 -1.81
C LYS A 679 11.43 16.51 -0.32
N TYR A 680 12.65 16.70 0.17
CA TYR A 680 13.01 16.47 1.57
C TYR A 680 12.31 17.44 2.52
N ARG A 681 12.23 18.74 2.16
CA ARG A 681 11.47 19.74 2.92
C ARG A 681 9.99 19.39 3.00
N MET A 682 9.39 18.93 1.91
CA MET A 682 7.99 18.49 1.86
C MET A 682 7.75 17.28 2.75
N GLN A 683 8.61 16.25 2.66
CA GLN A 683 8.52 15.09 3.52
C GLN A 683 8.68 15.45 5.00
N HIS A 684 9.64 16.30 5.34
CA HIS A 684 9.84 16.77 6.71
C HIS A 684 8.61 17.54 7.23
N ALA A 685 8.04 18.45 6.44
CA ALA A 685 6.82 19.17 6.79
C ALA A 685 5.62 18.23 7.01
N LEU A 686 5.44 17.23 6.15
CA LEU A 686 4.40 16.21 6.29
C LEU A 686 4.53 15.45 7.61
N LEU A 687 5.73 14.97 7.94
CA LEU A 687 5.99 14.25 9.19
C LEU A 687 5.71 15.13 10.41
N LEU A 688 6.18 16.38 10.40
CA LEU A 688 5.98 17.32 11.50
C LEU A 688 4.51 17.65 11.76
N SER A 689 3.69 17.70 10.71
CA SER A 689 2.26 18.01 10.80
C SER A 689 1.38 16.87 11.33
N ARG A 690 1.89 15.63 11.35
CA ARG A 690 1.10 14.44 11.70
C ARG A 690 0.34 14.54 13.01
N PRO A 691 0.91 15.04 14.12
CA PRO A 691 0.15 15.20 15.36
C PRO A 691 -1.06 16.12 15.19
N GLY A 692 -0.91 17.20 14.41
CA GLY A 692 -2.01 18.10 14.05
C GLY A 692 -3.07 17.40 13.20
N LEU A 693 -2.65 16.59 12.23
CA LEU A 693 -3.54 15.79 11.41
C LEU A 693 -4.36 14.79 12.24
N LEU A 694 -3.73 14.08 13.19
CA LEU A 694 -4.44 13.14 14.07
C LEU A 694 -5.41 13.86 15.02
N ILE A 695 -5.08 15.07 15.47
CA ILE A 695 -6.00 15.92 16.22
C ILE A 695 -7.22 16.30 15.36
N ALA A 696 -7.00 16.72 14.12
CA ALA A 696 -8.09 17.04 13.20
C ALA A 696 -9.05 15.85 13.01
N MET A 697 -8.52 14.62 12.91
CA MET A 697 -9.34 13.40 12.83
C MET A 697 -10.21 13.15 14.06
N VAL A 698 -9.74 13.47 15.27
CA VAL A 698 -10.55 13.36 16.50
C VAL A 698 -11.67 14.40 16.53
N VAL A 699 -11.36 15.64 16.15
CA VAL A 699 -12.37 16.71 16.14
C VAL A 699 -13.42 16.43 15.06
N LEU A 700 -13.01 15.94 13.89
CA LEU A 700 -13.91 15.50 12.84
C LEU A 700 -14.76 14.28 13.27
N ALA A 701 -14.20 13.33 14.02
CA ALA A 701 -14.99 12.26 14.62
C ALA A 701 -16.04 12.79 15.62
N ALA A 702 -15.70 13.85 16.34
CA ALA A 702 -16.54 14.45 17.37
C ALA A 702 -17.81 15.08 16.77
N THR A 703 -17.68 15.87 15.70
CA THR A 703 -18.80 16.59 15.05
C THR A 703 -19.94 15.67 14.63
N VAL A 704 -19.62 14.43 14.31
CA VAL A 704 -20.61 13.46 13.82
C VAL A 704 -21.10 12.52 14.92
N SER A 705 -20.38 12.41 16.05
CA SER A 705 -20.72 11.46 17.11
C SER A 705 -21.47 12.05 18.30
N LEU A 706 -21.52 13.39 18.41
CA LEU A 706 -22.02 14.09 19.60
C LEU A 706 -23.49 14.49 19.58
N ARG A 707 -24.15 14.37 18.43
CA ARG A 707 -25.57 14.68 18.29
C ARG A 707 -26.43 13.74 19.15
N SER A 708 -27.43 14.30 19.85
CA SER A 708 -28.30 13.57 20.79
C SER A 708 -29.13 12.48 20.10
N PHE A 709 -29.16 11.27 20.68
CA PHE A 709 -29.72 10.02 20.12
C PHE A 709 -31.26 9.90 20.09
N ARG A 710 -32.00 11.01 20.13
CA ARG A 710 -33.47 10.95 20.25
C ARG A 710 -34.17 10.46 18.96
N SER A 711 -33.44 10.22 17.88
CA SER A 711 -33.89 9.54 16.67
C SER A 711 -32.83 8.53 16.20
N GLY A 712 -33.26 7.35 15.73
CA GLY A 712 -32.35 6.36 15.15
C GLY A 712 -31.48 6.96 14.04
N GLY A 713 -30.21 6.54 13.95
CA GLY A 713 -29.27 7.15 12.99
C GLY A 713 -27.78 6.91 13.26
N ILE A 714 -27.40 5.93 14.09
CA ILE A 714 -25.97 5.67 14.37
C ILE A 714 -25.21 5.36 13.07
N GLN A 715 -25.83 4.59 12.17
CA GLN A 715 -25.21 4.22 10.88
C GLN A 715 -25.01 5.44 9.98
N THR A 716 -25.98 6.37 9.93
CA THR A 716 -25.87 7.59 9.11
C THR A 716 -24.80 8.53 9.65
N MET A 717 -24.66 8.65 10.98
CA MET A 717 -23.58 9.40 11.61
C MET A 717 -22.20 8.81 11.31
N VAL A 718 -22.01 7.49 11.46
CA VAL A 718 -20.72 6.87 11.12
C VAL A 718 -20.38 7.06 9.65
N LEU A 719 -21.37 6.94 8.76
CA LEU A 719 -21.20 7.15 7.33
C LEU A 719 -20.78 8.60 7.01
N MET A 720 -21.43 9.59 7.62
CA MET A 720 -21.07 11.01 7.45
C MET A 720 -19.65 11.32 7.96
N GLY A 721 -19.25 10.76 9.11
CA GLY A 721 -17.89 10.93 9.64
C GLY A 721 -16.82 10.32 8.73
N MET A 722 -17.15 9.22 8.08
CA MET A 722 -16.28 8.56 7.12
C MET A 722 -16.16 9.34 5.82
N ILE A 723 -17.28 9.82 5.26
CA ILE A 723 -17.29 10.69 4.07
C ILE A 723 -16.49 11.96 4.35
N GLY A 724 -16.68 12.59 5.51
CA GLY A 724 -15.91 13.77 5.92
C GLY A 724 -14.40 13.47 6.03
N GLY A 725 -14.02 12.34 6.63
CA GLY A 725 -12.63 11.92 6.72
C GLY A 725 -11.98 11.64 5.36
N ILE A 726 -12.73 11.00 4.45
CA ILE A 726 -12.32 10.77 3.06
C ILE A 726 -12.13 12.10 2.33
N GLY A 727 -13.10 13.02 2.43
CA GLY A 727 -13.04 14.33 1.80
C GLY A 727 -11.83 15.15 2.29
N PHE A 728 -11.57 15.15 3.60
CA PHE A 728 -10.38 15.77 4.16
C PHE A 728 -9.10 15.15 3.61
N PHE A 729 -9.03 13.82 3.56
CA PHE A 729 -7.83 13.14 3.11
C PHE A 729 -7.53 13.46 1.64
N LEU A 730 -8.54 13.48 0.77
CA LEU A 730 -8.40 13.90 -0.63
C LEU A 730 -7.89 15.34 -0.73
N LEU A 731 -8.44 16.26 0.05
CA LEU A 731 -7.98 17.65 0.09
C LEU A 731 -6.51 17.76 0.53
N ALA A 732 -6.14 17.04 1.60
CA ALA A 732 -4.78 17.02 2.11
C ALA A 732 -3.78 16.51 1.06
N GLU A 733 -4.18 15.49 0.31
CA GLU A 733 -3.34 14.90 -0.71
C GLU A 733 -3.20 15.78 -1.96
N ILE A 734 -4.29 16.39 -2.43
CA ILE A 734 -4.24 17.35 -3.54
C ILE A 734 -3.29 18.49 -3.16
N SER A 735 -3.41 19.01 -1.93
CA SER A 735 -2.51 20.05 -1.44
C SER A 735 -1.05 19.57 -1.36
N ARG A 736 -0.82 18.31 -0.95
CA ARG A 736 0.50 17.69 -0.97
C ARG A 736 1.12 17.66 -2.36
N GLN A 737 0.35 17.29 -3.39
CA GLN A 737 0.83 17.24 -4.77
C GLN A 737 1.16 18.63 -5.30
N VAL A 738 0.33 19.64 -5.01
CA VAL A 738 0.61 21.03 -5.37
C VAL A 738 1.89 21.53 -4.68
N GLY A 739 2.12 21.16 -3.41
CA GLY A 739 3.37 21.45 -2.70
C GLY A 739 4.58 20.72 -3.28
N ALA A 740 4.43 19.45 -3.66
CA ALA A 740 5.49 18.66 -4.28
C ALA A 740 5.87 19.17 -5.68
N ALA A 741 4.91 19.73 -6.41
CA ALA A 741 5.14 20.40 -7.70
C ALA A 741 5.87 21.75 -7.56
N GLY A 742 6.16 22.21 -6.33
CA GLY A 742 6.83 23.49 -6.07
C GLY A 742 5.93 24.71 -6.23
N LEU A 743 4.62 24.52 -6.45
CA LEU A 743 3.65 25.62 -6.61
C LEU A 743 3.27 26.28 -5.28
N LEU A 744 3.38 25.55 -4.18
CA LEU A 744 3.12 26.03 -2.82
C LEU A 744 4.32 25.74 -1.92
N SER A 745 4.54 26.60 -0.91
CA SER A 745 5.54 26.31 0.11
C SER A 745 5.17 25.03 0.87
N PRO A 746 6.15 24.18 1.24
CA PRO A 746 5.89 22.92 1.95
C PRO A 746 5.04 23.09 3.23
N ALA A 747 5.24 24.19 3.96
CA ALA A 747 4.47 24.49 5.16
C ALA A 747 2.99 24.76 4.83
N LEU A 748 2.70 25.59 3.83
CA LEU A 748 1.32 25.90 3.45
C LEU A 748 0.60 24.68 2.90
N ALA A 749 1.26 23.92 2.02
CA ALA A 749 0.71 22.71 1.41
C ALA A 749 0.26 21.66 2.46
N VAL A 750 0.90 21.63 3.63
CA VAL A 750 0.60 20.65 4.66
C VAL A 750 -0.36 21.20 5.72
N TRP A 751 -0.15 22.44 6.18
CA TRP A 751 -0.93 23.01 7.28
C TRP A 751 -2.30 23.54 6.85
N VAL A 752 -2.47 24.00 5.60
CA VAL A 752 -3.75 24.56 5.12
C VAL A 752 -4.89 23.53 5.18
N PRO A 753 -4.75 22.29 4.66
CA PRO A 753 -5.81 21.29 4.77
C PRO A 753 -6.18 20.98 6.23
N ILE A 754 -5.17 20.84 7.10
CA ILE A 754 -5.35 20.54 8.53
C ILE A 754 -6.10 21.68 9.22
N ALA A 755 -5.71 22.92 8.95
CA ALA A 755 -6.36 24.11 9.48
C ALA A 755 -7.81 24.20 9.00
N LEU A 756 -8.07 23.96 7.70
CA LEU A 756 -9.43 23.97 7.15
C LEU A 756 -10.32 22.91 7.81
N ALA A 757 -9.84 21.68 7.95
CA ALA A 757 -10.59 20.63 8.61
C ALA A 757 -10.86 20.92 10.08
N LEU A 758 -9.88 21.49 10.79
CA LEU A 758 -10.09 21.94 12.16
C LEU A 758 -11.12 23.07 12.22
N LEU A 759 -11.02 24.08 11.38
CA LEU A 759 -11.98 25.19 11.34
C LEU A 759 -13.40 24.69 11.07
N VAL A 760 -13.61 23.93 9.99
CA VAL A 760 -14.92 23.35 9.66
C VAL A 760 -15.45 22.50 10.82
N SER A 761 -14.61 21.65 11.39
CA SER A 761 -15.04 20.75 12.46
C SER A 761 -15.33 21.50 13.77
N LEU A 762 -14.54 22.52 14.11
CA LEU A 762 -14.74 23.37 15.28
C LEU A 762 -16.01 24.21 15.12
N THR A 763 -16.27 24.78 13.94
CA THR A 763 -17.50 25.55 13.66
C THR A 763 -18.74 24.68 13.84
N VAL A 764 -18.74 23.47 13.27
CA VAL A 764 -19.86 22.54 13.44
C VAL A 764 -20.04 22.16 14.92
N LEU A 765 -18.94 21.94 15.65
CA LEU A 765 -19.01 21.56 17.06
C LEU A 765 -19.49 22.71 17.95
N LEU A 766 -19.04 23.93 17.70
CA LEU A 766 -19.48 25.13 18.44
C LEU A 766 -20.97 25.38 18.22
N HIS A 767 -21.44 25.33 16.96
CA HIS A 767 -22.87 25.48 16.65
C HIS A 767 -23.73 24.39 17.30
N GLN A 768 -23.21 23.17 17.44
CA GLN A 768 -23.93 22.07 18.12
C GLN A 768 -23.98 22.22 19.65
N GLU A 769 -23.01 22.90 20.26
CA GLU A 769 -22.87 22.99 21.72
C GLU A 769 -23.40 24.29 22.31
N ASP A 770 -23.11 25.42 21.67
CA ASP A 770 -23.37 26.76 22.19
C ASP A 770 -24.61 27.43 21.57
N GLY A 771 -25.15 26.87 20.47
CA GLY A 771 -26.34 27.37 19.74
C GLY A 771 -25.99 28.11 18.47
#